data_AF-A0A7S4Q0L7-F1
#
_entry.id   AF-A0A7S4Q0L7-F1
#
_cell.length_a   1.000
_cell.length_b   1.000
_cell.length_c   1.000
_cell.angle_alpha   90.00
_cell.angle_beta   90.00
_cell.angle_gamma   90.00
#
_symmetry.space_group_name_H-M   'P 1'
#
loop_
_entity.id
_entity.type
_entity.pdbx_description
1 polymer ?
#
loop_
_entity_poly.entity_id
_entity_poly.type
_entity_poly.pdbx_seq_one_letter_code
_entity_poly.pdbx_strand_id
1 'polypeptide(L)'
;MALVGKREGDAKHLQDADASALKRPRSGHGASEAAGAEEAAGGLFPGAFCEITPDHLGGSTEHCLAARTNSVGTKCSLAYVYWRRTGDLSVWRGIARDALVMSLDDLLCVGAADNVMLSTAVSRNPGVIPDEVLAEMATGREELVAELRRHGVRAAALASDAADVGDLVRTLTVDSTATARLPRAEVIDNARIRDGDVVVGLASAGQATYEAAYNSGIGSTGLTSARHDVLTKALVADFPESFDPGRPDERVYSGNLSLEELVEVEGQKLPVGKLLLSPARTYAPVLRRIFEGGLRDRIHGMVHCTRGGQTRVLNFLEGLHVLKDNMLPVPPLFKLLQQHSKMPWREMYSTFNMGHRLELYMDRSAAAAVLAIAQSFGIAARIVGSVRAEAGSGRVTISSEFGSHTYSKGVPSPLRAPCLVDIDDLSMPMTRRRLVDGKRYNIIAAPHFEDMARRLQALAPTRFSFFPTRWEKFPDSGTDKIELGGFSPVNLMQGRNVLFLADFHCNDAVMSQFHALIALCESFIKSLTIALPYYPHGTMERVEREGEVATANTIARLLSNLPSCGSPTRVMIYDLHTLQNKFYLHGNAIASLHSTVPLLLRVLRAEQRSDADAVTAIAFPDDGATKRFGKPFLEAGFPVVTCGKVRDGDRRIVRITEGDCKGHRVLVVDDLTRSGGTLYECGRVLRESGALSVSAFVAHAAFPAAAVKKFCVRGGEGGTPGKYAIFQRFYTTNSNPVVTEALPKGDVFTVIDLLPQLLEDLG
;
A
#
# COMPACT_ATOMS: atom_id res chain seq x y z
N MET A 1 -43.17 25.45 68.82
CA MET A 1 -41.75 25.89 68.84
C MET A 1 -41.29 25.93 67.39
N ALA A 2 -41.59 27.02 66.69
CA ALA A 2 -40.69 28.16 66.43
C ALA A 2 -39.60 27.76 65.41
N LEU A 3 -39.78 28.00 64.10
CA LEU A 3 -39.76 29.27 63.33
C LEU A 3 -38.34 29.84 63.08
N VAL A 4 -38.03 29.98 61.77
CA VAL A 4 -37.40 31.15 61.10
C VAL A 4 -35.85 31.22 61.19
N GLY A 5 -35.11 31.51 60.10
CA GLY A 5 -35.58 31.92 58.79
C GLY A 5 -34.54 32.21 57.70
N LYS A 6 -35.16 32.63 56.59
CA LYS A 6 -34.68 33.22 55.33
C LYS A 6 -33.39 34.06 55.38
N ARG A 7 -32.64 34.01 54.27
CA ARG A 7 -32.48 35.18 53.37
C ARG A 7 -32.37 34.74 51.89
N GLU A 8 -33.31 35.26 51.12
CA GLU A 8 -33.36 35.37 49.65
C GLU A 8 -32.62 36.64 49.19
N GLY A 9 -32.26 36.69 47.89
CA GLY A 9 -31.92 37.88 47.11
C GLY A 9 -30.44 37.94 46.69
N ASP A 10 -30.04 38.05 45.42
CA ASP A 10 -30.78 38.36 44.19
C ASP A 10 -30.09 37.78 42.95
N ALA A 11 -30.92 37.48 41.96
CA ALA A 11 -30.57 37.04 40.62
C ALA A 11 -30.10 38.22 39.73
N LYS A 12 -29.18 37.91 38.80
CA LYS A 12 -29.22 38.21 37.34
C LYS A 12 -27.80 38.40 36.79
N HIS A 13 -27.32 37.44 36.00
CA HIS A 13 -27.06 37.64 34.56
C HIS A 13 -26.47 36.40 33.90
N LEU A 14 -26.68 36.34 32.58
CA LEU A 14 -26.13 35.43 31.58
C LEU A 14 -26.73 34.02 31.45
N GLN A 15 -27.80 33.98 30.66
CA GLN A 15 -27.95 33.01 29.57
C GLN A 15 -26.77 33.13 28.57
N ASP A 16 -26.56 32.05 27.82
CA ASP A 16 -25.62 31.82 26.70
C ASP A 16 -24.29 31.13 27.05
N ALA A 17 -24.25 29.80 26.85
CA ALA A 17 -23.08 29.10 26.32
C ALA A 17 -23.48 27.74 25.72
N ASP A 18 -23.02 27.58 24.48
CA ASP A 18 -23.28 26.55 23.49
C ASP A 18 -22.87 25.12 23.90
N ALA A 19 -23.72 24.14 23.61
CA ALA A 19 -23.42 22.72 23.76
C ALA A 19 -22.91 22.16 22.43
N SER A 20 -21.62 22.39 22.14
CA SER A 20 -20.92 21.71 21.03
C SER A 20 -19.52 21.28 21.46
N ALA A 21 -19.33 19.97 21.67
CA ALA A 21 -18.06 19.23 21.48
C ALA A 21 -18.16 17.82 22.11
N LEU A 22 -18.59 16.83 21.34
CA LEU A 22 -18.27 15.43 21.64
C LEU A 22 -18.29 14.61 20.35
N LYS A 23 -17.16 14.58 19.64
CA LYS A 23 -16.85 13.64 18.56
C LYS A 23 -15.88 12.57 19.08
N ARG A 24 -16.23 11.29 18.91
CA ARG A 24 -15.34 10.14 19.15
C ARG A 24 -14.84 9.59 17.79
N PRO A 25 -13.54 9.30 17.60
CA PRO A 25 -13.01 8.73 16.36
C PRO A 25 -13.08 7.19 16.33
N ARG A 26 -13.20 6.62 15.13
CA ARG A 26 -13.18 5.17 14.81
C ARG A 26 -11.82 4.77 14.23
N SER A 27 -11.29 3.62 14.67
CA SER A 27 -10.02 3.02 14.25
C SER A 27 -10.14 2.12 13.01
N GLY A 28 -9.27 2.31 12.03
CA GLY A 28 -9.04 1.38 10.91
C GLY A 28 -7.65 0.73 11.03
N HIS A 29 -7.56 -0.57 10.69
CA HIS A 29 -6.31 -1.33 10.66
C HIS A 29 -5.71 -1.34 9.25
N GLY A 30 -4.55 -0.73 9.17
CA GLY A 30 -3.51 -0.83 8.17
C GLY A 30 -2.39 0.02 8.74
N ALA A 31 -1.17 -0.49 8.85
CA ALA A 31 -0.06 0.27 9.44
C ALA A 31 0.26 1.49 8.55
N SER A 32 -0.51 2.56 8.77
CA SER A 32 -0.31 3.92 8.32
C SER A 32 0.25 4.70 9.50
N GLU A 33 1.43 5.29 9.34
CA GLU A 33 1.73 6.47 10.12
C GLU A 33 0.79 7.60 9.63
N ALA A 34 0.06 8.15 10.60
CA ALA A 34 -0.68 9.42 10.62
C ALA A 34 -1.89 9.60 9.69
N ALA A 35 -3.08 9.21 10.18
CA ALA A 35 -4.33 9.91 9.88
C ALA A 35 -5.32 9.70 11.04
N GLY A 36 -5.35 10.62 12.01
CA GLY A 36 -6.31 10.56 13.12
C GLY A 36 -5.96 11.35 14.38
N ALA A 37 -5.50 12.60 14.27
CA ALA A 37 -5.56 13.59 15.35
C ALA A 37 -5.59 14.98 14.71
N GLU A 38 -6.80 15.47 14.43
CA GLU A 38 -7.05 16.77 13.80
C GLU A 38 -6.90 17.94 14.80
N GLU A 39 -5.95 17.87 15.74
CA GLU A 39 -5.66 18.94 16.70
C GLU A 39 -4.20 19.03 17.19
N ALA A 40 -3.23 18.44 16.47
CA ALA A 40 -1.79 18.66 16.72
C ALA A 40 -0.94 18.51 15.44
N ALA A 41 -1.32 19.20 14.36
CA ALA A 41 -0.56 19.17 13.12
C ALA A 41 0.60 20.18 13.18
N GLY A 42 1.75 19.72 13.68
CA GLY A 42 3.04 20.41 13.68
C GLY A 42 3.73 20.29 15.03
N GLY A 43 4.66 19.32 15.18
CA GLY A 43 5.60 19.32 16.30
C GLY A 43 6.37 20.65 16.37
N LEU A 44 7.12 20.90 17.44
CA LEU A 44 7.81 22.18 17.67
C LEU A 44 8.73 22.62 16.49
N PHE A 45 9.18 21.65 15.69
CA PHE A 45 10.02 21.84 14.52
C PHE A 45 9.46 21.02 13.34
N PRO A 46 8.55 21.58 12.52
CA PRO A 46 7.84 20.83 11.49
C PRO A 46 8.72 20.24 10.38
N GLY A 47 9.91 20.82 10.14
CA GLY A 47 10.88 20.30 9.18
C GLY A 47 11.89 19.32 9.77
N ALA A 48 11.85 19.03 11.08
CA ALA A 48 12.76 18.08 11.71
C ALA A 48 12.59 16.65 11.16
N PHE A 49 13.68 15.87 11.17
CA PHE A 49 13.66 14.51 10.62
C PHE A 49 12.73 13.55 11.40
N CYS A 50 12.64 13.72 12.72
CA CYS A 50 11.69 13.04 13.59
C CYS A 50 10.86 14.07 14.38
N GLU A 51 9.74 13.61 14.92
CA GLU A 51 8.85 14.44 15.72
C GLU A 51 9.55 14.95 16.99
N ILE A 52 9.39 16.25 17.25
CA ILE A 52 9.92 16.92 18.43
C ILE A 52 8.76 17.54 19.19
N THR A 53 8.63 17.19 20.46
CA THR A 53 7.58 17.67 21.36
C THR A 53 8.14 18.60 22.43
N PRO A 54 7.30 19.40 23.10
CA PRO A 54 7.71 20.14 24.30
C PRO A 54 8.35 19.23 25.36
N ASP A 55 9.16 19.83 26.23
CA ASP A 55 9.79 19.11 27.33
C ASP A 55 8.78 18.73 28.42
N HIS A 56 8.00 17.68 28.14
CA HIS A 56 7.02 17.14 29.07
C HIS A 56 7.68 16.41 30.27
N LEU A 57 8.96 16.07 30.19
CA LEU A 57 9.69 15.38 31.27
C LEU A 57 10.28 16.36 32.27
N GLY A 58 10.92 17.43 31.80
CA GLY A 58 11.58 18.44 32.65
C GLY A 58 10.79 19.74 32.82
N GLY A 59 9.71 19.95 32.07
CA GLY A 59 8.89 21.18 32.13
C GLY A 59 9.58 22.44 31.57
N SER A 60 10.75 22.31 30.94
CA SER A 60 11.54 23.46 30.46
C SER A 60 11.05 23.97 29.12
N THR A 61 10.87 25.29 28.98
CA THR A 61 10.62 25.92 27.68
C THR A 61 11.85 25.92 26.77
N GLU A 62 13.06 25.88 27.35
CA GLU A 62 14.32 25.88 26.59
C GLU A 62 14.74 24.51 26.05
N HIS A 63 14.03 23.44 26.43
CA HIS A 63 14.31 22.08 25.98
C HIS A 63 13.11 21.51 25.21
N CYS A 64 13.39 20.40 24.54
CA CYS A 64 12.40 19.58 23.85
C CYS A 64 12.73 18.10 24.02
N LEU A 65 11.77 17.26 23.64
CA LEU A 65 11.91 15.82 23.60
C LEU A 65 11.86 15.36 22.14
N ALA A 66 12.81 14.52 21.77
CA ALA A 66 12.80 13.79 20.52
C ALA A 66 12.67 12.30 20.85
N ALA A 67 11.75 11.62 20.19
CA ALA A 67 11.60 10.17 20.33
C ALA A 67 11.34 9.54 18.95
N ARG A 68 11.88 8.34 18.76
CA ARG A 68 11.64 7.55 17.54
C ARG A 68 11.59 6.08 17.88
N THR A 69 10.61 5.42 17.29
CA THR A 69 10.48 3.96 17.32
C THR A 69 10.71 3.40 15.93
N ASN A 70 11.52 2.35 15.85
CA ASN A 70 11.75 1.58 14.64
C ASN A 70 11.78 0.07 14.93
N SER A 71 11.68 -0.71 13.86
CA SER A 71 11.78 -2.17 13.90
C SER A 71 12.96 -2.64 13.08
N VAL A 72 13.60 -3.74 13.51
CA VAL A 72 14.58 -4.46 12.68
C VAL A 72 13.91 -5.07 11.43
N GLY A 73 12.61 -5.35 11.52
CA GLY A 73 11.84 -5.95 10.46
C GLY A 73 12.27 -7.38 10.13
N THR A 74 12.17 -7.74 8.85
CA THR A 74 12.36 -9.12 8.38
C THR A 74 13.81 -9.61 8.45
N LYS A 75 14.78 -8.77 8.84
CA LYS A 75 16.16 -9.19 9.09
C LYS A 75 16.26 -10.16 10.27
N CYS A 76 15.38 -10.07 11.27
CA CYS A 76 15.30 -11.03 12.39
C CYS A 76 15.09 -12.47 11.90
N SER A 77 14.22 -12.64 10.90
CA SER A 77 13.97 -13.97 10.37
C SER A 77 15.11 -14.48 9.47
N LEU A 78 15.90 -13.60 8.84
CA LEU A 78 17.14 -14.03 8.19
C LEU A 78 18.19 -14.48 9.22
N ALA A 79 18.30 -13.77 10.34
CA ALA A 79 19.19 -14.14 11.43
C ALA A 79 18.79 -15.50 12.02
N TYR A 80 17.49 -15.73 12.21
CA TYR A 80 16.96 -17.03 12.60
C TYR A 80 17.41 -18.15 11.66
N VAL A 81 17.18 -17.99 10.36
CA VAL A 81 17.55 -19.00 9.36
C VAL A 81 19.07 -19.25 9.37
N TYR A 82 19.87 -18.19 9.42
CA TYR A 82 21.32 -18.30 9.43
C TYR A 82 21.83 -19.00 10.69
N TRP A 83 21.35 -18.60 11.88
CA TRP A 83 21.69 -19.23 13.14
C TRP A 83 21.28 -20.71 13.17
N ARG A 84 20.05 -21.05 12.78
CA ARG A 84 19.58 -22.44 12.74
C ARG A 84 20.37 -23.30 11.76
N ARG A 85 20.85 -22.74 10.65
CA ARG A 85 21.68 -23.45 9.67
C ARG A 85 23.11 -23.66 10.17
N THR A 86 23.71 -22.66 10.79
CA THR A 86 25.17 -22.61 11.04
C THR A 86 25.57 -22.80 12.49
N GLY A 87 24.63 -22.70 13.43
CA GLY A 87 24.89 -22.65 14.88
C GLY A 87 25.46 -21.31 15.36
N ASP A 88 25.63 -20.32 14.49
CA ASP A 88 26.27 -19.06 14.84
C ASP A 88 25.33 -18.12 15.59
N LEU A 89 25.42 -18.12 16.93
CA LEU A 89 24.64 -17.24 17.80
C LEU A 89 24.98 -15.74 17.63
N SER A 90 26.18 -15.40 17.14
CA SER A 90 26.66 -14.00 17.11
C SER A 90 25.78 -13.08 16.25
N VAL A 91 25.00 -13.63 15.31
CA VAL A 91 24.06 -12.86 14.49
C VAL A 91 23.01 -12.13 15.34
N TRP A 92 22.69 -12.64 16.53
CA TRP A 92 21.72 -12.04 17.44
C TRP A 92 22.25 -10.78 18.11
N ARG A 93 23.56 -10.65 18.34
CA ARG A 93 24.18 -9.36 18.73
C ARG A 93 24.01 -8.32 17.62
N GLY A 94 24.14 -8.78 16.36
CA GLY A 94 23.87 -7.96 15.17
C GLY A 94 22.43 -7.45 15.13
N ILE A 95 21.45 -8.32 15.40
CA ILE A 95 20.03 -7.95 15.47
C ILE A 95 19.74 -6.97 16.61
N ALA A 96 20.36 -7.15 17.79
CA ALA A 96 20.25 -6.20 18.89
C ALA A 96 20.81 -4.81 18.50
N ARG A 97 21.95 -4.79 17.78
CA ARG A 97 22.53 -3.56 17.23
C ARG A 97 21.61 -2.91 16.20
N ASP A 98 21.08 -3.68 15.25
CA ASP A 98 20.14 -3.19 14.24
C ASP A 98 18.93 -2.50 14.90
N ALA A 99 18.37 -3.13 15.95
CA ALA A 99 17.21 -2.60 16.65
C ALA A 99 17.50 -1.19 17.16
N LEU A 100 18.58 -1.03 17.90
CA LEU A 100 18.93 0.23 18.56
C LEU A 100 19.40 1.31 17.58
N VAL A 101 20.25 0.93 16.62
CA VAL A 101 20.87 1.87 15.68
C VAL A 101 19.85 2.49 14.74
N MET A 102 18.81 1.75 14.34
CA MET A 102 17.77 2.33 13.48
C MET A 102 17.05 3.51 14.14
N SER A 103 16.70 3.41 15.41
CA SER A 103 16.06 4.50 16.17
C SER A 103 17.05 5.58 16.58
N LEU A 104 18.26 5.20 17.00
CA LEU A 104 19.31 6.14 17.39
C LEU A 104 19.71 7.05 16.23
N ASP A 105 20.01 6.50 15.06
CA ASP A 105 20.50 7.28 13.92
C ASP A 105 19.42 8.21 13.33
N ASP A 106 18.13 7.90 13.52
CA ASP A 106 17.04 8.85 13.21
C ASP A 106 17.06 10.06 14.19
N LEU A 107 17.32 9.83 15.48
CA LEU A 107 17.47 10.89 16.48
C LEU A 107 18.71 11.75 16.23
N LEU A 108 19.78 11.14 15.72
CA LEU A 108 20.96 11.89 15.31
C LEU A 108 20.62 12.97 14.28
N CYS A 109 19.65 12.72 13.38
CA CYS A 109 19.24 13.67 12.34
C CYS A 109 18.60 14.96 12.89
N VAL A 110 18.11 14.96 14.13
CA VAL A 110 17.64 16.18 14.81
C VAL A 110 18.69 16.79 15.76
N GLY A 111 19.91 16.26 15.73
CA GLY A 111 21.03 16.76 16.53
C GLY A 111 21.18 16.11 17.90
N ALA A 112 20.41 15.05 18.20
CA ALA A 112 20.46 14.32 19.47
C ALA A 112 21.57 13.25 19.48
N ALA A 113 22.84 13.68 19.47
CA ALA A 113 24.01 12.80 19.53
C ALA A 113 24.56 12.59 20.95
N ASP A 114 23.78 12.92 21.98
CA ASP A 114 24.14 12.77 23.39
C ASP A 114 22.87 12.69 24.28
N ASN A 115 22.99 12.16 25.49
CA ASN A 115 21.88 11.92 26.44
C ASN A 115 20.71 11.13 25.83
N VAL A 116 21.02 10.00 25.22
CA VAL A 116 20.04 9.12 24.58
C VAL A 116 19.64 7.97 25.51
N MET A 117 18.34 7.72 25.61
CA MET A 117 17.76 6.57 26.32
C MET A 117 17.27 5.58 25.28
N LEU A 118 17.61 4.30 25.45
CA LEU A 118 17.40 3.26 24.46
C LEU A 118 16.63 2.10 25.09
N SER A 119 15.46 1.77 24.56
CA SER A 119 14.65 0.62 24.98
C SER A 119 14.41 -0.33 23.81
N THR A 120 14.25 -1.62 24.11
CA THR A 120 13.89 -2.66 23.15
C THR A 120 12.67 -3.44 23.63
N ALA A 121 11.83 -3.84 22.69
CA ALA A 121 10.75 -4.79 22.92
C ALA A 121 10.95 -5.99 22.00
N VAL A 122 10.95 -7.19 22.57
CA VAL A 122 11.15 -8.45 21.84
C VAL A 122 9.86 -9.25 21.91
N SER A 123 9.36 -9.68 20.76
CA SER A 123 8.27 -10.65 20.69
C SER A 123 8.80 -11.90 20.01
N ARG A 124 8.67 -13.06 20.65
CA ARG A 124 9.21 -14.32 20.13
C ARG A 124 8.18 -15.43 20.11
N ASN A 125 8.47 -16.43 19.28
CA ASN A 125 7.91 -17.76 19.37
C ASN A 125 8.83 -18.63 20.24
N PRO A 126 8.44 -18.94 21.50
CA PRO A 126 9.27 -19.74 22.39
C PRO A 126 9.50 -21.17 21.88
N GLY A 127 8.66 -21.67 20.96
CA GLY A 127 8.83 -22.99 20.36
C GLY A 127 10.03 -23.11 19.41
N VAL A 128 10.54 -21.98 18.89
CA VAL A 128 11.69 -21.97 17.95
C VAL A 128 12.81 -21.03 18.37
N ILE A 129 12.57 -20.12 19.32
CA ILE A 129 13.54 -19.17 19.87
C ILE A 129 13.79 -19.44 21.36
N PRO A 130 14.89 -20.13 21.71
CA PRO A 130 15.25 -20.41 23.09
C PRO A 130 15.78 -19.17 23.83
N ASP A 131 15.87 -19.25 25.16
CA ASP A 131 16.31 -18.14 26.03
C ASP A 131 17.75 -17.68 25.77
N GLU A 132 18.62 -18.57 25.28
CA GLU A 132 20.00 -18.23 24.88
C GLU A 132 20.04 -17.14 23.80
N VAL A 133 19.04 -17.09 22.90
CA VAL A 133 18.94 -16.04 21.88
C VAL A 133 18.65 -14.70 22.53
N LEU A 134 17.78 -14.66 23.53
CA LEU A 134 17.47 -13.44 24.29
C LEU A 134 18.68 -12.97 25.10
N ALA A 135 19.42 -13.89 25.71
CA ALA A 135 20.65 -13.58 26.44
C ALA A 135 21.74 -12.98 25.52
N GLU A 136 21.88 -13.53 24.32
CA GLU A 136 22.83 -13.03 23.32
C GLU A 136 22.43 -11.63 22.81
N MET A 137 21.14 -11.38 22.59
CA MET A 137 20.64 -10.05 22.25
C MET A 137 20.85 -9.03 23.40
N ALA A 138 20.60 -9.45 24.65
CA ALA A 138 20.83 -8.60 25.82
C ALA A 138 22.32 -8.19 25.92
N THR A 139 23.23 -9.12 25.66
CA THR A 139 24.67 -8.88 25.58
C THR A 139 25.01 -7.88 24.47
N GLY A 140 24.47 -8.08 23.25
CA GLY A 140 24.71 -7.16 22.13
C GLY A 140 24.21 -5.73 22.38
N ARG A 141 23.10 -5.56 23.11
CA ARG A 141 22.61 -4.24 23.56
C ARG A 141 23.61 -3.57 24.50
N GLU A 142 24.14 -4.30 25.47
CA GLU A 142 25.09 -3.76 26.45
C GLU A 142 26.42 -3.39 25.81
N GLU A 143 26.90 -4.21 24.88
CA GLU A 143 28.10 -3.93 24.08
C GLU A 143 27.96 -2.63 23.28
N LEU A 144 26.82 -2.42 22.58
CA LEU A 144 26.58 -1.19 21.83
C LEU A 144 26.56 0.04 22.76
N VAL A 145 25.86 -0.05 23.90
CA VAL A 145 25.79 1.06 24.85
C VAL A 145 27.17 1.37 25.45
N ALA A 146 27.96 0.35 25.76
CA ALA A 146 29.34 0.53 26.21
C ALA A 146 30.23 1.14 25.11
N GLU A 147 30.07 0.74 23.85
CA GLU A 147 30.75 1.33 22.69
C GLU A 147 30.40 2.81 22.52
N LEU A 148 29.12 3.17 22.56
CA LEU A 148 28.66 4.56 22.48
C LEU A 148 29.29 5.42 23.60
N ARG A 149 29.28 4.92 24.84
CA ARG A 149 29.88 5.61 25.99
C ARG A 149 31.39 5.79 25.83
N ARG A 150 32.11 4.78 25.33
CA ARG A 150 33.56 4.88 25.03
C ARG A 150 33.87 5.97 24.02
N HIS A 151 32.93 6.26 23.12
CA HIS A 151 33.03 7.34 22.13
C HIS A 151 32.36 8.66 22.56
N GLY A 152 32.10 8.83 23.87
CA GLY A 152 31.61 10.10 24.41
C GLY A 152 30.13 10.39 24.14
N VAL A 153 29.36 9.39 23.69
CA VAL A 153 27.90 9.47 23.56
C VAL A 153 27.28 8.93 24.86
N ARG A 154 26.64 9.80 25.65
CA ARG A 154 25.95 9.36 26.88
C ARG A 154 24.67 8.64 26.50
N ALA A 155 24.75 7.32 26.49
CA ALA A 155 23.62 6.43 26.25
C ALA A 155 23.24 5.69 27.53
N ALA A 156 21.93 5.52 27.77
CA ALA A 156 21.38 4.68 28.83
C ALA A 156 20.47 3.62 28.23
N ALA A 157 20.73 2.35 28.53
CA ALA A 157 19.79 1.28 28.21
C ALA A 157 18.67 1.29 29.25
N LEU A 158 17.43 1.32 28.79
CA LEU A 158 16.25 1.10 29.62
C LEU A 158 15.92 -0.38 29.69
N ALA A 159 14.95 -0.72 30.53
CA ALA A 159 14.41 -2.07 30.59
C ALA A 159 13.99 -2.53 29.19
N SER A 160 14.35 -3.77 28.87
CA SER A 160 13.85 -4.48 27.69
C SER A 160 12.69 -5.35 28.15
N ASP A 161 11.64 -5.40 27.34
CA ASP A 161 10.55 -6.35 27.55
C ASP A 161 10.65 -7.50 26.54
N ALA A 162 10.25 -8.70 26.95
CA ALA A 162 10.26 -9.90 26.13
C ALA A 162 8.94 -10.65 26.32
N ALA A 163 8.20 -10.85 25.24
CA ALA A 163 6.91 -11.52 25.24
C ALA A 163 6.94 -12.83 24.45
N ASP A 164 6.38 -13.89 25.05
CA ASP A 164 6.16 -15.19 24.44
C ASP A 164 4.81 -15.20 23.71
N VAL A 165 4.83 -14.95 22.40
CA VAL A 165 3.64 -14.72 21.57
C VAL A 165 3.70 -15.51 20.26
N GLY A 166 4.01 -16.81 20.36
CA GLY A 166 4.18 -17.70 19.19
C GLY A 166 2.97 -17.81 18.26
N ASP A 167 1.77 -17.53 18.75
CA ASP A 167 0.54 -17.47 17.94
C ASP A 167 0.49 -16.23 17.02
N LEU A 168 1.25 -15.18 17.34
CA LEU A 168 1.30 -13.93 16.58
C LEU A 168 2.59 -13.81 15.78
N VAL A 169 3.72 -14.24 16.35
CA VAL A 169 5.04 -14.12 15.77
C VAL A 169 5.56 -15.50 15.38
N ARG A 170 5.99 -15.67 14.13
CA ARG A 170 6.48 -16.98 13.64
C ARG A 170 7.83 -17.36 14.26
N THR A 171 8.74 -16.39 14.38
CA THR A 171 10.10 -16.57 14.91
C THR A 171 10.38 -15.51 15.97
N LEU A 172 10.87 -14.33 15.57
CA LEU A 172 11.19 -13.23 16.48
C LEU A 172 11.06 -11.87 15.77
N THR A 173 10.51 -10.89 16.47
CA THR A 173 10.53 -9.47 16.09
C THR A 173 11.19 -8.65 17.19
N VAL A 174 11.91 -7.61 16.77
CA VAL A 174 12.58 -6.68 17.69
C VAL A 174 12.27 -5.27 17.25
N ASP A 175 11.71 -4.53 18.20
CA ASP A 175 11.43 -3.12 18.07
C ASP A 175 12.25 -2.36 19.09
N SER A 176 12.58 -1.11 18.79
CA SER A 176 13.29 -0.25 19.71
C SER A 176 12.72 1.15 19.70
N THR A 177 12.87 1.82 20.83
CA THR A 177 12.58 3.24 20.97
C THR A 177 13.82 3.94 21.49
N ALA A 178 14.23 4.99 20.78
CA ALA A 178 15.26 5.91 21.23
C ALA A 178 14.59 7.24 21.62
N THR A 179 14.96 7.77 22.78
CA THR A 179 14.44 9.03 23.31
C THR A 179 15.59 9.90 23.76
N ALA A 180 15.53 11.20 23.47
CA ALA A 180 16.49 12.19 23.92
C ALA A 180 15.79 13.47 24.36
N ARG A 181 16.36 14.12 25.37
CA ARG A 181 16.01 15.48 25.78
C ARG A 181 17.17 16.38 25.40
N LEU A 182 16.91 17.39 24.58
CA LEU A 182 17.93 18.31 24.06
C LEU A 182 17.49 19.77 24.14
N PRO A 183 18.42 20.73 24.22
CA PRO A 183 18.09 22.15 24.12
C PRO A 183 17.46 22.45 22.75
N ARG A 184 16.42 23.29 22.73
CA ARG A 184 15.76 23.70 21.48
C ARG A 184 16.72 24.38 20.51
N ALA A 185 17.69 25.13 21.03
CA ALA A 185 18.74 25.79 20.25
C ALA A 185 19.68 24.82 19.52
N GLU A 186 19.78 23.57 19.98
CA GLU A 186 20.66 22.56 19.37
C GLU A 186 19.96 21.73 18.30
N VAL A 187 18.63 21.89 18.12
CA VAL A 187 17.85 21.12 17.17
C VAL A 187 18.33 21.37 15.74
N ILE A 188 18.49 20.29 14.98
CA ILE A 188 18.73 20.34 13.54
C ILE A 188 17.40 20.11 12.82
N ASP A 189 16.92 21.17 12.17
CA ASP A 189 15.65 21.21 11.43
C ASP A 189 15.95 21.25 9.92
N ASN A 190 15.46 20.27 9.16
CA ASN A 190 15.69 20.19 7.72
C ASN A 190 15.00 21.31 6.94
N ALA A 191 14.11 22.09 7.55
CA ALA A 191 13.60 23.33 6.96
C ALA A 191 14.70 24.36 6.66
N ARG A 192 15.90 24.22 7.25
CA ARG A 192 17.05 25.10 6.97
C ARG A 192 17.83 24.71 5.73
N ILE A 193 17.60 23.51 5.15
CA ILE A 193 18.23 23.09 3.88
C ILE A 193 17.91 24.16 2.82
N ARG A 194 18.94 24.60 2.09
CA ARG A 194 18.82 25.77 1.20
C ARG A 194 19.68 25.66 -0.05
N ASP A 195 19.40 26.53 -1.01
CA ASP A 195 20.24 26.73 -2.20
C ASP A 195 21.70 26.99 -1.82
N GLY A 196 22.62 26.34 -2.52
CA GLY A 196 24.06 26.46 -2.30
C GLY A 196 24.65 25.45 -1.31
N ASP A 197 23.82 24.72 -0.57
CA ASP A 197 24.28 23.65 0.31
C ASP A 197 24.99 22.55 -0.47
N VAL A 198 26.02 21.97 0.15
CA VAL A 198 26.61 20.70 -0.30
C VAL A 198 26.00 19.55 0.48
N VAL A 199 25.93 18.39 -0.16
CA VAL A 199 25.49 17.14 0.49
C VAL A 199 26.72 16.29 0.78
N VAL A 200 27.03 16.09 2.05
CA VAL A 200 28.11 15.20 2.50
C VAL A 200 27.52 13.85 2.87
N GLY A 201 27.87 12.79 2.13
CA GLY A 201 27.44 11.42 2.38
C GLY A 201 28.50 10.63 3.15
N LEU A 202 28.08 9.90 4.19
CA LEU A 202 28.95 9.04 5.02
C LEU A 202 28.70 7.57 4.68
N ALA A 203 29.77 6.86 4.30
CA ALA A 203 29.69 5.51 3.76
C ALA A 203 29.02 4.53 4.73
N SER A 204 28.17 3.67 4.17
CA SER A 204 27.49 2.61 4.91
C SER A 204 28.33 1.34 4.99
N ALA A 205 29.18 1.08 3.99
CA ALA A 205 30.02 -0.10 3.89
C ALA A 205 31.49 0.17 4.31
N GLY A 206 32.30 -0.89 4.38
CA GLY A 206 33.69 -0.85 4.85
C GLY A 206 33.80 -1.23 6.32
N GLN A 207 34.82 -0.76 7.03
CA GLN A 207 34.99 -1.04 8.46
C GLN A 207 35.40 0.23 9.22
N ALA A 208 34.50 0.72 10.08
CA ALA A 208 34.82 1.81 10.99
C ALA A 208 35.74 1.33 12.11
N THR A 209 36.43 2.25 12.79
CA THR A 209 37.37 1.92 13.88
C THR A 209 36.71 1.24 15.08
N TYR A 210 35.40 1.36 15.22
CA TYR A 210 34.59 0.73 16.27
C TYR A 210 33.80 -0.49 15.76
N GLU A 211 33.97 -0.88 14.49
CA GLU A 211 33.37 -2.11 13.95
C GLU A 211 34.38 -3.26 13.99
N ALA A 212 33.94 -4.42 14.48
CA ALA A 212 34.80 -5.60 14.62
C ALA A 212 35.11 -6.31 13.29
N ALA A 213 34.30 -6.08 12.26
CA ALA A 213 34.41 -6.74 10.97
C ALA A 213 33.90 -5.83 9.85
N TYR A 214 34.17 -6.23 8.60
CA TYR A 214 33.63 -5.58 7.42
C TYR A 214 32.10 -5.50 7.46
N ASN A 215 31.57 -4.31 7.20
CA ASN A 215 30.16 -4.00 7.07
C ASN A 215 29.80 -3.88 5.59
N SER A 216 28.79 -4.63 5.14
CA SER A 216 28.29 -4.57 3.77
C SER A 216 27.51 -3.29 3.45
N GLY A 217 27.08 -2.55 4.48
CA GLY A 217 26.26 -1.35 4.38
C GLY A 217 24.76 -1.61 4.27
N ILE A 218 24.28 -2.85 4.40
CA ILE A 218 22.87 -3.22 4.18
C ILE A 218 21.87 -2.48 5.09
N GLY A 219 22.22 -2.21 6.35
CA GLY A 219 21.28 -1.70 7.34
C GLY A 219 20.13 -2.70 7.58
N SER A 220 18.89 -2.21 7.62
CA SER A 220 17.70 -3.08 7.84
C SER A 220 16.53 -2.79 6.90
N THR A 221 16.73 -1.99 5.85
CA THR A 221 15.68 -1.68 4.85
C THR A 221 15.80 -2.59 3.63
N GLY A 222 14.66 -3.01 3.06
CA GLY A 222 14.62 -3.81 1.83
C GLY A 222 14.85 -5.32 2.03
N LEU A 223 15.07 -5.77 3.28
CA LEU A 223 15.39 -7.17 3.58
C LEU A 223 14.29 -8.16 3.20
N THR A 224 13.02 -7.76 3.19
CA THR A 224 11.93 -8.65 2.77
C THR A 224 12.11 -9.11 1.32
N SER A 225 12.51 -8.21 0.42
CA SER A 225 12.82 -8.58 -0.97
C SER A 225 14.20 -9.25 -1.04
N ALA A 226 15.24 -8.62 -0.47
CA ALA A 226 16.61 -9.14 -0.54
C ALA A 226 16.74 -10.60 -0.08
N ARG A 227 16.07 -10.98 1.02
CA ARG A 227 16.07 -12.37 1.51
C ARG A 227 15.52 -13.34 0.47
N HIS A 228 14.40 -13.00 -0.15
CA HIS A 228 13.71 -13.90 -1.06
C HIS A 228 14.31 -13.88 -2.47
N ASP A 229 14.80 -12.73 -2.93
CA ASP A 229 15.28 -12.57 -4.31
C ASP A 229 16.72 -13.09 -4.48
N VAL A 230 17.49 -13.19 -3.39
CA VAL A 230 18.90 -13.63 -3.42
C VAL A 230 19.06 -15.09 -2.99
N LEU A 231 18.35 -15.50 -1.94
CA LEU A 231 18.57 -16.81 -1.33
C LEU A 231 17.73 -17.91 -1.99
N THR A 232 18.31 -19.11 -2.00
CA THR A 232 17.78 -20.30 -2.67
C THR A 232 16.52 -20.90 -2.03
N LYS A 233 15.70 -21.50 -2.89
CA LYS A 233 14.45 -22.20 -2.56
C LYS A 233 14.61 -23.32 -1.55
N ALA A 234 15.82 -23.88 -1.41
CA ALA A 234 16.12 -24.94 -0.43
C ALA A 234 15.74 -24.54 1.01
N LEU A 235 15.76 -23.24 1.34
CA LEU A 235 15.40 -22.74 2.66
C LEU A 235 13.90 -22.89 3.00
N VAL A 236 13.04 -23.10 2.00
CA VAL A 236 11.58 -23.25 2.22
C VAL A 236 11.26 -24.50 3.02
N ALA A 237 11.85 -25.63 2.64
CA ALA A 237 11.61 -26.90 3.29
C ALA A 237 12.22 -26.95 4.69
N ASP A 238 13.41 -26.34 4.85
CA ASP A 238 14.17 -26.41 6.09
C ASP A 238 13.65 -25.40 7.14
N PHE A 239 13.06 -24.28 6.72
CA PHE A 239 12.63 -23.19 7.60
C PHE A 239 11.28 -22.57 7.20
N PRO A 240 10.18 -23.34 7.19
CA PRO A 240 8.84 -22.86 6.83
C PRO A 240 8.33 -21.70 7.71
N GLU A 241 8.80 -21.60 8.95
CA GLU A 241 8.51 -20.54 9.91
C GLU A 241 9.19 -19.20 9.57
N SER A 242 10.14 -19.18 8.63
CA SER A 242 10.89 -17.97 8.27
C SER A 242 10.11 -17.01 7.35
N PHE A 243 8.94 -17.40 6.84
CA PHE A 243 8.17 -16.55 5.94
C PHE A 243 6.67 -16.79 6.09
N ASP A 244 5.86 -15.98 5.41
CA ASP A 244 4.42 -16.16 5.35
C ASP A 244 4.05 -17.19 4.26
N PRO A 245 3.44 -18.35 4.59
CA PRO A 245 3.00 -19.32 3.60
C PRO A 245 1.89 -18.79 2.67
N GLY A 246 1.28 -17.65 2.98
CA GLY A 246 0.38 -16.94 2.06
C GLY A 246 1.10 -16.21 0.91
N ARG A 247 2.43 -16.08 0.97
CA ARG A 247 3.22 -15.44 -0.09
C ARG A 247 3.25 -16.32 -1.35
N PRO A 248 3.11 -15.74 -2.57
CA PRO A 248 3.20 -16.50 -3.82
C PRO A 248 4.50 -17.30 -3.89
N ASP A 249 4.41 -18.59 -4.23
CA ASP A 249 5.55 -19.50 -4.18
C ASP A 249 6.70 -19.02 -5.08
N GLU A 250 6.41 -18.44 -6.25
CA GLU A 250 7.44 -17.93 -7.16
C GLU A 250 8.24 -16.76 -6.57
N ARG A 251 7.76 -16.15 -5.48
CA ARG A 251 8.43 -15.04 -4.77
C ARG A 251 9.02 -15.45 -3.43
N VAL A 252 8.92 -16.71 -3.03
CA VAL A 252 9.51 -17.20 -1.78
C VAL A 252 10.86 -17.84 -2.09
N TYR A 253 11.94 -17.18 -1.68
CA TYR A 253 13.32 -17.67 -1.83
C TYR A 253 13.59 -18.10 -3.29
N SER A 254 13.28 -17.19 -4.21
CA SER A 254 13.38 -17.36 -5.66
C SER A 254 14.80 -17.16 -6.20
N GLY A 255 15.74 -16.72 -5.36
CA GLY A 255 17.14 -16.63 -5.70
C GLY A 255 17.82 -17.98 -5.86
N ASN A 256 19.11 -17.95 -6.07
CA ASN A 256 19.93 -19.14 -6.34
C ASN A 256 21.15 -19.26 -5.40
N LEU A 257 21.41 -18.28 -4.54
CA LEU A 257 22.57 -18.32 -3.66
C LEU A 257 22.26 -19.09 -2.36
N SER A 258 23.24 -19.85 -1.89
CA SER A 258 23.20 -20.39 -0.52
C SER A 258 23.57 -19.32 0.51
N LEU A 259 23.08 -19.45 1.74
CA LEU A 259 23.47 -18.57 2.87
C LEU A 259 24.97 -18.60 3.13
N GLU A 260 25.58 -19.78 2.96
CA GLU A 260 26.98 -20.06 3.23
C GLU A 260 27.87 -19.84 2.00
N GLU A 261 27.28 -19.47 0.87
CA GLU A 261 28.02 -19.20 -0.35
C GLU A 261 28.98 -18.03 -0.13
N LEU A 262 30.25 -18.24 -0.50
CA LEU A 262 31.30 -17.28 -0.25
C LEU A 262 31.43 -16.32 -1.44
N VAL A 263 31.31 -15.03 -1.16
CA VAL A 263 31.52 -13.95 -2.13
C VAL A 263 32.77 -13.18 -1.76
N GLU A 264 33.56 -12.83 -2.76
CA GLU A 264 34.77 -12.03 -2.58
C GLU A 264 34.42 -10.54 -2.49
N VAL A 265 34.81 -9.92 -1.38
CA VAL A 265 34.56 -8.51 -1.06
C VAL A 265 35.83 -7.94 -0.43
N GLU A 266 36.43 -6.92 -1.06
CA GLU A 266 37.64 -6.26 -0.57
C GLU A 266 38.79 -7.25 -0.22
N GLY A 267 38.96 -8.30 -1.05
CA GLY A 267 39.97 -9.35 -0.85
C GLY A 267 39.64 -10.37 0.25
N GLN A 268 38.44 -10.32 0.83
CA GLN A 268 37.96 -11.28 1.83
C GLN A 268 36.83 -12.14 1.24
N LYS A 269 36.77 -13.41 1.61
CA LYS A 269 35.66 -14.30 1.26
C LYS A 269 34.65 -14.34 2.41
N LEU A 270 33.46 -13.81 2.19
CA LEU A 270 32.42 -13.70 3.21
C LEU A 270 31.14 -14.43 2.78
N PRO A 271 30.45 -15.13 3.70
CA PRO A 271 29.15 -15.74 3.40
C PRO A 271 28.11 -14.68 2.99
N VAL A 272 27.32 -14.98 1.96
CA VAL A 272 26.18 -14.13 1.52
C VAL A 272 25.26 -13.81 2.70
N GLY A 273 24.98 -14.79 3.56
CA GLY A 273 24.18 -14.62 4.76
C GLY A 273 24.75 -13.56 5.71
N LYS A 274 26.06 -13.53 5.92
CA LYS A 274 26.74 -12.51 6.76
C LYS A 274 26.75 -11.13 6.12
N LEU A 275 26.87 -11.05 4.79
CA LEU A 275 26.75 -9.78 4.08
C LEU A 275 25.33 -9.20 4.25
N LEU A 276 24.29 -10.01 4.07
CA LEU A 276 22.89 -9.60 4.28
C LEU A 276 22.57 -9.31 5.76
N LEU A 277 23.29 -9.95 6.68
CA LEU A 277 23.15 -9.75 8.13
C LEU A 277 24.11 -8.72 8.71
N SER A 278 24.91 -8.02 7.90
CA SER A 278 25.86 -7.03 8.41
C SER A 278 25.14 -6.03 9.31
N PRO A 279 25.53 -5.90 10.60
CA PRO A 279 24.83 -5.04 11.54
C PRO A 279 24.80 -3.59 11.07
N ALA A 280 23.73 -2.86 11.35
CA ALA A 280 23.62 -1.46 10.96
C ALA A 280 24.76 -0.65 11.61
N ARG A 281 25.60 -0.04 10.76
CA ARG A 281 26.56 0.98 11.18
C ARG A 281 25.81 2.13 11.85
N THR A 282 26.24 2.55 13.04
CA THR A 282 25.78 3.81 13.64
C THR A 282 26.71 4.94 13.24
N TYR A 283 26.20 6.18 13.21
CA TYR A 283 27.02 7.37 12.98
C TYR A 283 27.18 8.24 14.22
N ALA A 284 26.69 7.77 15.38
CA ALA A 284 26.67 8.56 16.63
C ALA A 284 28.08 9.03 17.06
N PRO A 285 29.14 8.18 17.08
CA PRO A 285 30.49 8.63 17.41
C PRO A 285 31.00 9.77 16.50
N VAL A 286 30.72 9.68 15.20
CA VAL A 286 31.16 10.65 14.20
C VAL A 286 30.43 11.97 14.39
N LEU A 287 29.10 11.93 14.52
CA LEU A 287 28.31 13.15 14.72
C LEU A 287 28.59 13.82 16.06
N ARG A 288 28.84 13.05 17.13
CA ARG A 288 29.30 13.60 18.40
C ARG A 288 30.57 14.43 18.20
N ARG A 289 31.57 13.87 17.50
CA ARG A 289 32.84 14.56 17.23
C ARG A 289 32.66 15.79 16.33
N ILE A 290 31.76 15.74 15.35
CA ILE A 290 31.40 16.88 14.49
C ILE A 290 30.82 18.02 15.32
N PHE A 291 29.90 17.72 16.26
CA PHE A 291 29.30 18.75 17.12
C PHE A 291 30.30 19.34 18.11
N GLU A 292 31.17 18.53 18.72
CA GLU A 292 32.27 19.02 19.56
C GLU A 292 33.27 19.90 18.80
N GLY A 293 33.43 19.66 17.50
CA GLY A 293 34.24 20.48 16.60
C GLY A 293 33.64 21.85 16.28
N GLY A 294 32.49 22.21 16.85
CA GLY A 294 31.82 23.49 16.59
C GLY A 294 31.15 23.57 15.21
N LEU A 295 30.87 22.42 14.57
CA LEU A 295 30.31 22.37 13.23
C LEU A 295 28.77 22.26 13.22
N ARG A 296 28.12 22.18 14.39
CA ARG A 296 26.65 22.02 14.50
C ARG A 296 25.90 23.10 13.71
N ASP A 297 26.27 24.36 13.88
CA ASP A 297 25.57 25.50 13.25
C ASP A 297 25.80 25.58 11.73
N ARG A 298 26.75 24.80 11.21
CA ARG A 298 27.03 24.69 9.77
C ARG A 298 26.17 23.63 9.08
N ILE A 299 25.42 22.84 9.87
CA ILE A 299 24.55 21.76 9.36
C ILE A 299 23.12 22.30 9.29
N HIS A 300 22.66 22.51 8.05
CA HIS A 300 21.31 22.94 7.77
C HIS A 300 20.31 21.80 7.78
N GLY A 301 20.74 20.57 7.50
CA GLY A 301 19.87 19.41 7.60
C GLY A 301 20.64 18.10 7.65
N MET A 302 19.98 17.06 8.13
CA MET A 302 20.49 15.69 8.12
C MET A 302 19.41 14.70 7.74
N VAL A 303 19.81 13.70 6.96
CA VAL A 303 18.91 12.65 6.45
C VAL A 303 19.56 11.30 6.65
N HIS A 304 18.91 10.44 7.45
CA HIS A 304 19.22 9.02 7.56
C HIS A 304 18.51 8.28 6.41
N CYS A 305 19.28 7.79 5.44
CA CYS A 305 18.81 7.18 4.20
C CYS A 305 18.35 5.72 4.41
N THR A 306 17.30 5.53 5.23
CA THR A 306 16.65 4.23 5.48
C THR A 306 15.55 3.95 4.46
N ARG A 307 14.27 3.98 4.88
CA ARG A 307 13.11 3.78 3.99
C ARG A 307 12.99 4.97 3.04
N GLY A 308 13.13 4.69 1.74
CA GLY A 308 13.23 5.71 0.69
C GLY A 308 14.65 5.85 0.16
N GLY A 309 15.64 5.20 0.80
CA GLY A 309 17.03 5.20 0.35
C GLY A 309 17.54 6.63 0.13
N GLN A 310 18.09 6.84 -1.07
CA GLN A 310 18.62 8.12 -1.53
C GLN A 310 17.56 9.17 -1.86
N THR A 311 16.27 8.80 -1.91
CA THR A 311 15.17 9.76 -2.17
C THR A 311 14.52 10.28 -0.88
N ARG A 312 14.94 9.78 0.30
CA ARG A 312 14.36 10.14 1.61
C ARG A 312 14.26 11.65 1.85
N VAL A 313 15.23 12.43 1.34
CA VAL A 313 15.26 13.88 1.49
C VAL A 313 14.02 14.57 0.91
N LEU A 314 13.36 14.00 -0.11
CA LEU A 314 12.16 14.57 -0.75
C LEU A 314 11.04 14.93 0.24
N ASN A 315 10.97 14.24 1.37
CA ASN A 315 9.97 14.52 2.41
C ASN A 315 10.14 15.91 3.03
N PHE A 316 11.36 16.46 3.00
CA PHE A 316 11.76 17.72 3.63
C PHE A 316 12.00 18.84 2.62
N LEU A 317 11.86 18.59 1.32
CA LEU A 317 12.12 19.59 0.28
C LEU A 317 10.82 20.30 -0.15
N GLU A 318 10.94 21.62 -0.26
CA GLU A 318 9.97 22.52 -0.88
C GLU A 318 10.75 23.62 -1.60
N GLY A 319 10.49 23.83 -2.90
CA GLY A 319 11.22 24.84 -3.67
C GLY A 319 12.71 24.52 -3.92
N LEU A 320 13.13 23.25 -3.80
CA LEU A 320 14.53 22.83 -3.87
C LEU A 320 14.73 21.57 -4.73
N HIS A 321 15.88 21.53 -5.40
CA HIS A 321 16.40 20.41 -6.17
C HIS A 321 17.71 19.91 -5.58
N VAL A 322 17.73 18.67 -5.09
CA VAL A 322 18.97 18.02 -4.65
C VAL A 322 19.57 17.22 -5.80
N LEU A 323 20.78 17.59 -6.22
CA LEU A 323 21.58 16.92 -7.23
C LEU A 323 22.61 16.03 -6.53
N LYS A 324 22.57 14.72 -6.77
CA LYS A 324 23.51 13.73 -6.24
C LYS A 324 24.30 13.10 -7.38
N ASP A 325 25.36 13.76 -7.81
CA ASP A 325 26.13 13.47 -9.02
C ASP A 325 27.56 12.96 -8.75
N ASN A 326 27.95 12.85 -7.48
CA ASN A 326 29.27 12.37 -7.06
C ASN A 326 29.14 11.30 -5.96
N MET A 327 28.23 10.35 -6.19
CA MET A 327 27.92 9.27 -5.25
C MET A 327 29.18 8.50 -4.81
N LEU A 328 29.15 7.96 -3.59
CA LEU A 328 30.13 6.94 -3.17
C LEU A 328 29.99 5.69 -4.06
N PRO A 329 31.09 4.94 -4.29
CA PRO A 329 31.03 3.70 -5.06
C PRO A 329 29.99 2.74 -4.49
N VAL A 330 29.18 2.13 -5.36
CA VAL A 330 28.14 1.19 -4.91
C VAL A 330 28.80 -0.07 -4.33
N PRO A 331 28.55 -0.41 -3.04
CA PRO A 331 29.16 -1.58 -2.42
C PRO A 331 28.82 -2.90 -3.12
N PRO A 332 29.71 -3.91 -3.07
CA PRO A 332 29.52 -5.19 -3.76
C PRO A 332 28.18 -5.87 -3.42
N LEU A 333 27.71 -5.76 -2.17
CA LEU A 333 26.42 -6.33 -1.80
C LEU A 333 25.26 -5.74 -2.59
N PHE A 334 25.21 -4.42 -2.82
CA PHE A 334 24.10 -3.83 -3.57
C PHE A 334 24.15 -4.19 -5.06
N LYS A 335 25.35 -4.42 -5.62
CA LYS A 335 25.51 -4.98 -6.97
C LYS A 335 24.97 -6.41 -7.03
N LEU A 336 25.29 -7.23 -6.05
CA LEU A 336 24.75 -8.58 -5.90
C LEU A 336 23.21 -8.55 -5.76
N LEU A 337 22.68 -7.73 -4.86
CA LEU A 337 21.22 -7.57 -4.70
C LEU A 337 20.55 -7.18 -6.01
N GLN A 338 21.12 -6.24 -6.75
CA GLN A 338 20.58 -5.78 -8.03
C GLN A 338 20.63 -6.91 -9.09
N GLN A 339 21.74 -7.64 -9.17
CA GLN A 339 21.91 -8.74 -10.12
C GLN A 339 20.89 -9.86 -9.90
N HIS A 340 20.64 -10.22 -8.64
CA HIS A 340 19.73 -11.31 -8.29
C HIS A 340 18.26 -10.89 -8.32
N SER A 341 17.91 -9.71 -7.81
CA SER A 341 16.53 -9.20 -7.86
C SER A 341 16.11 -8.68 -9.23
N LYS A 342 17.08 -8.32 -10.08
CA LYS A 342 16.88 -7.60 -11.34
C LYS A 342 16.12 -6.27 -11.17
N MET A 343 16.12 -5.73 -9.95
CA MET A 343 15.49 -4.44 -9.65
C MET A 343 16.16 -3.34 -10.48
N PRO A 344 15.41 -2.48 -11.18
CA PRO A 344 15.97 -1.34 -11.87
C PRO A 344 16.76 -0.43 -10.93
N TRP A 345 17.88 0.11 -11.39
CA TRP A 345 18.75 0.98 -10.56
C TRP A 345 17.99 2.18 -9.97
N ARG A 346 17.03 2.75 -10.70
CA ARG A 346 16.12 3.78 -10.20
C ARG A 346 15.41 3.36 -8.91
N GLU A 347 14.93 2.12 -8.83
CA GLU A 347 14.26 1.60 -7.65
C GLU A 347 15.25 1.25 -6.53
N MET A 348 16.42 0.72 -6.89
CA MET A 348 17.49 0.44 -5.93
C MET A 348 17.81 1.69 -5.10
N TYR A 349 17.94 2.86 -5.74
CA TYR A 349 18.14 4.14 -5.05
C TYR A 349 16.98 4.60 -4.17
N SER A 350 15.74 4.17 -4.44
CA SER A 350 14.56 4.50 -3.63
C SER A 350 14.23 3.46 -2.55
N THR A 351 14.97 2.35 -2.52
CA THR A 351 14.75 1.22 -1.61
C THR A 351 15.93 1.02 -0.67
N PHE A 352 17.15 1.10 -1.20
CA PHE A 352 18.40 0.88 -0.48
C PHE A 352 19.22 2.17 -0.39
N ASN A 353 20.18 2.19 0.54
CA ASN A 353 21.07 3.34 0.74
C ASN A 353 22.19 3.43 -0.31
N MET A 354 22.47 2.36 -1.05
CA MET A 354 23.37 2.37 -2.22
C MET A 354 24.82 2.85 -1.98
N GLY A 355 25.28 2.90 -0.73
CA GLY A 355 26.69 3.20 -0.41
C GLY A 355 26.90 4.20 0.71
N HIS A 356 25.91 5.04 1.02
CA HIS A 356 25.93 5.91 2.20
C HIS A 356 24.57 5.98 2.85
N ARG A 357 24.54 5.91 4.18
CA ARG A 357 23.27 5.87 4.93
C ARG A 357 22.99 7.14 5.73
N LEU A 358 23.93 8.07 5.82
CA LEU A 358 23.73 9.37 6.45
C LEU A 358 24.21 10.49 5.52
N GLU A 359 23.39 11.53 5.41
CA GLU A 359 23.67 12.74 4.65
C GLU A 359 23.62 13.97 5.55
N LEU A 360 24.58 14.89 5.37
CA LEU A 360 24.59 16.21 5.97
C LEU A 360 24.47 17.27 4.86
N TYR A 361 23.49 18.16 5.01
CA TYR A 361 23.25 19.31 4.14
C TYR A 361 23.85 20.53 4.85
N MET A 362 24.87 21.15 4.26
CA MET A 362 25.72 22.09 4.99
C MET A 362 26.46 23.11 4.12
N ASP A 363 27.03 24.11 4.79
CA ASP A 363 27.97 25.06 4.19
C ASP A 363 29.18 24.34 3.57
N ARG A 364 29.51 24.66 2.31
CA ARG A 364 30.67 24.06 1.60
C ARG A 364 32.00 24.22 2.34
N SER A 365 32.21 25.35 3.02
CA SER A 365 33.45 25.66 3.74
C SER A 365 33.71 24.72 4.93
N ALA A 366 32.65 24.15 5.52
CA ALA A 366 32.76 23.22 6.64
C ALA A 366 32.88 21.75 6.22
N ALA A 367 32.60 21.42 4.95
CA ALA A 367 32.58 20.04 4.47
C ALA A 367 33.91 19.31 4.65
N ALA A 368 35.04 19.97 4.36
CA ALA A 368 36.37 19.36 4.50
C ALA A 368 36.68 18.86 5.93
N ALA A 369 36.23 19.61 6.94
CA ALA A 369 36.39 19.21 8.34
C ALA A 369 35.54 17.98 8.68
N VAL A 370 34.30 17.92 8.18
CA VAL A 370 33.42 16.74 8.34
C VAL A 370 34.03 15.50 7.68
N LEU A 371 34.58 15.64 6.47
CA LEU A 371 35.25 14.54 5.76
C LEU A 371 36.46 14.02 6.56
N ALA A 372 37.29 14.92 7.10
CA ALA A 372 38.44 14.54 7.91
C ALA A 372 38.03 13.84 9.22
N ILE A 373 36.96 14.30 9.87
CA ILE A 373 36.42 13.65 11.07
C ILE A 373 35.91 12.25 10.72
N ALA A 374 35.10 12.08 9.67
CA ALA A 374 34.61 10.76 9.25
C ALA A 374 35.78 9.80 8.95
N GLN A 375 36.80 10.28 8.24
CA GLN A 375 38.00 9.50 7.93
C GLN A 375 38.77 9.06 9.19
N SER A 376 38.80 9.88 10.25
CA SER A 376 39.45 9.50 11.52
C SER A 376 38.79 8.30 12.23
N PHE A 377 37.52 8.03 11.90
CA PHE A 377 36.79 6.83 12.35
C PHE A 377 36.81 5.71 11.31
N GLY A 378 37.63 5.80 10.26
CA GLY A 378 37.67 4.81 9.18
C GLY A 378 36.41 4.81 8.29
N ILE A 379 35.60 5.87 8.33
CA ILE A 379 34.39 5.99 7.50
C ILE A 379 34.69 6.88 6.31
N ALA A 380 34.67 6.27 5.12
CA ALA A 380 34.76 7.03 3.88
C ALA A 380 33.60 8.04 3.79
N ALA A 381 33.90 9.26 3.38
CA ALA A 381 32.90 10.29 3.18
C ALA A 381 33.24 11.11 1.95
N ARG A 382 32.22 11.74 1.35
CA ARG A 382 32.38 12.55 0.14
C ARG A 382 31.29 13.61 0.05
N ILE A 383 31.59 14.74 -0.61
CA ILE A 383 30.54 15.63 -1.11
C ILE A 383 29.86 14.91 -2.29
N VAL A 384 28.73 14.27 -2.03
CA VAL A 384 27.99 13.45 -3.00
C VAL A 384 27.08 14.27 -3.91
N GLY A 385 26.87 15.54 -3.58
CA GLY A 385 25.92 16.37 -4.30
C GLY A 385 25.84 17.82 -3.82
N SER A 386 24.83 18.52 -4.32
CA SER A 386 24.51 19.91 -3.98
C SER A 386 23.01 20.19 -4.03
N VAL A 387 22.59 21.31 -3.44
CA VAL A 387 21.21 21.78 -3.43
C VAL A 387 21.09 23.03 -4.29
N ARG A 388 20.03 23.08 -5.12
CA ARG A 388 19.68 24.21 -5.97
C ARG A 388 18.26 24.69 -5.70
N ALA A 389 18.02 25.99 -5.83
CA ALA A 389 16.65 26.51 -5.87
C ALA A 389 15.91 25.99 -7.11
N GLU A 390 14.65 25.56 -6.94
CA GLU A 390 13.78 25.15 -8.05
C GLU A 390 12.32 25.50 -7.73
N ALA A 391 11.59 26.03 -8.71
CA ALA A 391 10.17 26.33 -8.51
C ALA A 391 9.34 25.04 -8.41
N GLY A 392 8.44 24.98 -7.43
CA GLY A 392 7.47 23.90 -7.28
C GLY A 392 7.85 22.84 -6.24
N SER A 393 7.40 21.60 -6.47
CA SER A 393 7.60 20.50 -5.53
C SER A 393 9.05 20.02 -5.51
N GLY A 394 9.54 19.65 -4.34
CA GLY A 394 10.93 19.22 -4.15
C GLY A 394 11.34 18.07 -5.07
N ARG A 395 12.57 18.14 -5.58
CA ARG A 395 13.12 17.20 -6.57
C ARG A 395 14.46 16.63 -6.13
N VAL A 396 14.75 15.39 -6.51
CA VAL A 396 16.07 14.76 -6.36
C VAL A 396 16.49 14.19 -7.70
N THR A 397 17.70 14.47 -8.15
CA THR A 397 18.32 13.78 -9.30
C THR A 397 19.59 13.09 -8.84
N ILE A 398 19.69 11.81 -9.14
CA ILE A 398 20.85 10.96 -8.82
C ILE A 398 21.54 10.63 -10.13
N SER A 399 22.82 10.99 -10.26
CA SER A 399 23.66 10.62 -11.39
C SER A 399 24.81 9.73 -10.89
N SER A 400 24.92 8.56 -11.50
CA SER A 400 25.88 7.52 -11.11
C SER A 400 26.40 6.78 -12.33
N GLU A 401 27.29 5.80 -12.11
CA GLU A 401 27.73 4.86 -13.16
C GLU A 401 26.57 4.06 -13.80
N PHE A 402 25.40 4.02 -13.16
CA PHE A 402 24.21 3.29 -13.63
C PHE A 402 23.17 4.18 -14.33
N GLY A 403 23.52 5.43 -14.62
CA GLY A 403 22.66 6.41 -15.29
C GLY A 403 22.17 7.53 -14.38
N SER A 404 21.30 8.37 -14.94
CA SER A 404 20.70 9.52 -14.26
C SER A 404 19.21 9.30 -14.01
N HIS A 405 18.77 9.47 -12.77
CA HIS A 405 17.40 9.20 -12.32
C HIS A 405 16.85 10.37 -11.53
N THR A 406 15.66 10.84 -11.91
CA THR A 406 14.98 11.97 -11.25
C THR A 406 13.72 11.51 -10.52
N TYR A 407 13.48 12.11 -9.35
CA TYR A 407 12.39 11.80 -8.42
C TYR A 407 11.75 13.10 -7.92
N SER A 408 10.43 13.11 -7.76
CA SER A 408 9.68 14.29 -7.30
C SER A 408 8.67 13.90 -6.22
N LYS A 409 8.39 14.83 -5.29
CA LYS A 409 7.41 14.65 -4.21
C LYS A 409 6.02 14.37 -4.81
N GLY A 410 5.37 13.28 -4.37
CA GLY A 410 4.03 12.90 -4.83
C GLY A 410 3.97 12.06 -6.12
N VAL A 411 5.11 11.81 -6.78
CA VAL A 411 5.20 10.83 -7.88
C VAL A 411 5.78 9.53 -7.30
N PRO A 412 4.98 8.47 -7.12
CA PRO A 412 5.51 7.17 -6.73
C PRO A 412 6.59 6.74 -7.73
N SER A 413 7.63 6.04 -7.27
CA SER A 413 8.48 5.26 -8.17
C SER A 413 7.58 4.44 -9.10
N PRO A 414 7.80 4.42 -10.43
CA PRO A 414 6.91 3.77 -11.41
C PRO A 414 6.61 2.30 -11.15
N LEU A 415 7.32 1.66 -10.22
CA LEU A 415 7.38 0.23 -10.03
C LEU A 415 7.10 -0.23 -8.58
N ARG A 416 6.63 0.66 -7.69
CA ARG A 416 5.98 0.22 -6.44
C ARG A 416 4.50 -0.20 -6.62
N ALA A 417 4.15 -0.63 -7.82
CA ALA A 417 3.06 -1.57 -8.03
C ALA A 417 3.61 -2.99 -7.79
N PRO A 418 2.85 -3.93 -7.21
CA PRO A 418 3.26 -5.34 -7.20
C PRO A 418 3.60 -5.76 -8.64
N CYS A 419 4.81 -6.28 -8.87
CA CYS A 419 5.41 -6.49 -10.20
C CYS A 419 4.37 -6.66 -11.33
N LEU A 420 4.19 -5.61 -12.12
CA LEU A 420 3.65 -5.71 -13.46
C LEU A 420 4.83 -6.10 -14.35
N VAL A 421 4.70 -7.26 -14.99
CA VAL A 421 5.58 -7.79 -16.04
C VAL A 421 5.90 -6.69 -17.06
N ASP A 422 7.16 -6.58 -17.48
CA ASP A 422 7.64 -5.70 -18.55
C ASP A 422 6.65 -5.59 -19.72
N ILE A 423 6.29 -4.34 -20.08
CA ILE A 423 5.23 -3.99 -21.05
C ILE A 423 5.82 -3.62 -22.43
N ASP A 424 7.12 -3.84 -22.67
CA ASP A 424 7.74 -3.46 -23.95
C ASP A 424 7.63 -4.53 -25.07
N ASP A 425 6.92 -5.64 -24.86
CA ASP A 425 6.84 -6.74 -25.84
C ASP A 425 5.39 -7.08 -26.25
N LEU A 426 4.63 -6.07 -26.71
CA LEU A 426 3.19 -6.19 -26.99
C LEU A 426 2.79 -6.14 -28.47
N SER A 427 3.63 -6.66 -29.37
CA SER A 427 3.24 -6.88 -30.77
C SER A 427 2.95 -8.34 -31.14
N MET A 428 2.61 -9.21 -30.17
CA MET A 428 2.27 -10.61 -30.44
C MET A 428 0.81 -10.96 -30.06
N PRO A 429 0.05 -11.71 -30.89
CA PRO A 429 -1.31 -12.16 -30.58
C PRO A 429 -1.35 -13.06 -29.33
N MET A 430 -2.50 -13.08 -28.64
CA MET A 430 -2.81 -13.82 -27.38
C MET A 430 -2.66 -15.36 -27.44
N THR A 431 -1.50 -15.88 -27.81
CA THR A 431 -1.20 -17.30 -27.68
C THR A 431 0.15 -17.45 -26.99
N ARG A 432 0.08 -17.86 -25.72
CA ARG A 432 1.18 -18.25 -24.83
C ARG A 432 1.92 -17.14 -24.06
N ARG A 433 1.21 -16.32 -23.28
CA ARG A 433 1.75 -15.93 -21.96
C ARG A 433 1.61 -17.14 -21.05
N ARG A 434 2.70 -17.63 -20.45
CA ARG A 434 2.66 -18.73 -19.46
C ARG A 434 1.74 -18.29 -18.32
N LEU A 435 0.56 -18.89 -18.25
CA LEU A 435 -0.31 -18.85 -17.09
C LEU A 435 0.53 -19.32 -15.89
N VAL A 436 0.76 -18.42 -14.93
CA VAL A 436 1.35 -18.71 -13.62
C VAL A 436 0.60 -19.90 -13.00
N ASP A 437 1.28 -20.84 -12.36
CA ASP A 437 0.68 -22.06 -11.78
C ASP A 437 -0.13 -21.70 -10.52
N GLY A 438 -1.24 -20.99 -10.73
CA GLY A 438 -2.10 -20.46 -9.68
C GLY A 438 -2.96 -21.53 -9.01
N LYS A 439 -3.58 -21.15 -7.89
CA LYS A 439 -4.52 -21.98 -7.12
C LYS A 439 -5.55 -22.64 -8.06
N ARG A 440 -5.69 -23.96 -7.96
CA ARG A 440 -6.69 -24.74 -8.74
C ARG A 440 -8.06 -24.61 -8.10
N TYR A 441 -9.08 -24.41 -8.93
CA TYR A 441 -10.46 -24.20 -8.53
C TYR A 441 -11.41 -25.18 -9.22
N ASN A 442 -12.33 -25.74 -8.43
CA ASN A 442 -13.57 -26.28 -8.96
C ASN A 442 -14.57 -25.11 -9.06
N ILE A 443 -15.12 -24.88 -10.25
CA ILE A 443 -16.07 -23.79 -10.49
C ILE A 443 -17.50 -24.31 -10.36
N ILE A 444 -18.29 -23.60 -9.58
CA ILE A 444 -19.75 -23.61 -9.60
C ILE A 444 -20.20 -22.22 -10.05
N ALA A 445 -21.24 -22.12 -10.87
CA ALA A 445 -21.71 -20.85 -11.40
C ALA A 445 -23.22 -20.71 -11.26
N ALA A 446 -23.69 -19.50 -10.99
CA ALA A 446 -25.08 -19.13 -11.22
C ALA A 446 -25.42 -19.24 -12.73
N PRO A 447 -26.70 -19.40 -13.10
CA PRO A 447 -27.11 -19.64 -14.49
C PRO A 447 -26.48 -18.66 -15.51
N HIS A 448 -26.50 -17.37 -15.21
CA HIS A 448 -26.01 -16.34 -16.12
C HIS A 448 -24.47 -16.23 -16.21
N PHE A 449 -23.73 -16.96 -15.36
CA PHE A 449 -22.26 -17.01 -15.41
C PHE A 449 -21.72 -18.35 -15.91
N GLU A 450 -22.57 -19.28 -16.37
CA GLU A 450 -22.11 -20.55 -16.93
C GLU A 450 -21.19 -20.38 -18.14
N ASP A 451 -21.49 -19.46 -19.05
CA ASP A 451 -20.63 -19.17 -20.20
C ASP A 451 -19.24 -18.70 -19.74
N MET A 452 -19.20 -17.78 -18.78
CA MET A 452 -17.94 -17.31 -18.19
C MET A 452 -17.16 -18.45 -17.51
N ALA A 453 -17.84 -19.37 -16.82
CA ALA A 453 -17.22 -20.55 -16.21
C ALA A 453 -16.60 -21.50 -17.24
N ARG A 454 -17.33 -21.79 -18.33
CA ARG A 454 -16.82 -22.62 -19.44
C ARG A 454 -15.62 -21.97 -20.10
N ARG A 455 -15.66 -20.66 -20.28
CA ARG A 455 -14.54 -19.88 -20.85
C ARG A 455 -13.33 -19.82 -19.92
N LEU A 456 -13.52 -19.70 -18.59
CA LEU A 456 -12.43 -19.83 -17.61
C LEU A 456 -11.73 -21.19 -17.71
N GLN A 457 -12.50 -22.28 -17.77
CA GLN A 457 -11.95 -23.64 -17.96
C GLN A 457 -11.22 -23.76 -19.30
N ALA A 458 -11.79 -23.25 -20.40
CA ALA A 458 -11.16 -23.33 -21.71
C ALA A 458 -9.84 -22.54 -21.78
N LEU A 459 -9.78 -21.38 -21.13
CA LEU A 459 -8.57 -20.54 -21.09
C LEU A 459 -7.46 -21.14 -20.23
N ALA A 460 -7.79 -21.79 -19.11
CA ALA A 460 -6.83 -22.36 -18.19
C ALA A 460 -7.30 -23.72 -17.61
N PRO A 461 -7.31 -24.79 -18.43
CA PRO A 461 -7.91 -26.08 -18.06
C PRO A 461 -7.17 -26.83 -16.95
N THR A 462 -5.90 -26.48 -16.69
CA THR A 462 -5.12 -27.03 -15.57
C THR A 462 -5.46 -26.37 -14.24
N ARG A 463 -6.05 -25.17 -14.27
CA ARG A 463 -6.38 -24.35 -13.10
C ARG A 463 -7.87 -24.43 -12.75
N PHE A 464 -8.75 -24.60 -13.72
CA PHE A 464 -10.19 -24.54 -13.52
C PHE A 464 -10.90 -25.79 -14.04
N SER A 465 -11.75 -26.36 -13.19
CA SER A 465 -12.67 -27.44 -13.54
C SER A 465 -14.09 -26.99 -13.26
N PHE A 466 -14.90 -26.75 -14.29
CA PHE A 466 -16.29 -26.32 -14.16
C PHE A 466 -17.22 -27.52 -13.99
N PHE A 467 -18.11 -27.43 -13.00
CA PHE A 467 -19.14 -28.41 -12.72
C PHE A 467 -20.52 -27.75 -12.94
N PRO A 468 -21.27 -28.20 -13.96
CA PRO A 468 -22.57 -27.64 -14.27
C PRO A 468 -23.57 -27.78 -13.13
N THR A 469 -24.54 -26.89 -13.09
CA THR A 469 -25.58 -26.83 -12.07
C THR A 469 -26.95 -26.82 -12.73
N ARG A 470 -27.97 -27.35 -12.04
CA ARG A 470 -29.36 -27.26 -12.48
C ARG A 470 -30.15 -26.43 -11.48
N TRP A 471 -30.81 -25.39 -11.97
CA TRP A 471 -31.60 -24.46 -11.17
C TRP A 471 -33.05 -24.51 -11.64
N GLU A 472 -33.92 -25.21 -10.91
CA GLU A 472 -35.33 -25.33 -11.21
C GLU A 472 -36.18 -24.84 -10.05
N LYS A 473 -37.48 -24.66 -10.30
CA LYS A 473 -38.48 -24.46 -9.25
C LYS A 473 -39.55 -25.54 -9.37
N PHE A 474 -40.07 -26.00 -8.24
CA PHE A 474 -41.24 -26.89 -8.26
C PHE A 474 -42.46 -26.12 -8.81
N PRO A 475 -43.18 -26.65 -9.82
CA PRO A 475 -44.25 -25.91 -10.50
C PRO A 475 -45.42 -25.48 -9.61
N ASP A 476 -45.66 -26.18 -8.50
CA ASP A 476 -46.78 -25.99 -7.59
C ASP A 476 -46.52 -24.95 -6.49
N SER A 477 -45.27 -24.90 -5.98
CA SER A 477 -44.89 -24.10 -4.82
C SER A 477 -43.90 -22.97 -5.14
N GLY A 478 -43.23 -23.03 -6.30
CA GLY A 478 -42.15 -22.10 -6.65
C GLY A 478 -40.88 -22.29 -5.81
N THR A 479 -40.83 -23.34 -4.97
CA THR A 479 -39.67 -23.68 -4.12
C THR A 479 -38.50 -24.09 -5.00
N ASP A 480 -37.29 -23.66 -4.61
CA ASP A 480 -36.07 -23.99 -5.32
C ASP A 480 -35.76 -25.49 -5.32
N LYS A 481 -35.43 -26.00 -6.51
CA LYS A 481 -34.92 -27.35 -6.76
C LYS A 481 -33.57 -27.20 -7.45
N ILE A 482 -32.51 -27.22 -6.65
CA ILE A 482 -31.14 -26.94 -7.10
C ILE A 482 -30.31 -28.22 -7.04
N GLU A 483 -29.63 -28.53 -8.13
CA GLU A 483 -28.69 -29.65 -8.23
C GLU A 483 -27.28 -29.11 -8.51
N LEU A 484 -26.35 -29.39 -7.60
CA LEU A 484 -24.94 -29.02 -7.76
C LEU A 484 -24.16 -30.13 -8.46
N GLY A 485 -23.41 -29.79 -9.50
CA GLY A 485 -22.52 -30.73 -10.17
C GLY A 485 -21.34 -31.15 -9.29
N GLY A 486 -20.72 -32.28 -9.62
CA GLY A 486 -19.52 -32.78 -8.95
C GLY A 486 -19.76 -33.53 -7.63
N PHE A 487 -21.00 -33.89 -7.32
CA PHE A 487 -21.37 -34.64 -6.12
C PHE A 487 -21.73 -36.12 -6.36
N SER A 488 -21.93 -36.51 -7.62
CA SER A 488 -22.30 -37.88 -8.01
C SER A 488 -21.32 -38.44 -9.05
N PRO A 489 -20.85 -39.71 -8.92
CA PRO A 489 -21.15 -40.65 -7.84
C PRO A 489 -20.36 -40.40 -6.54
N VAL A 490 -19.40 -39.47 -6.56
CA VAL A 490 -18.56 -39.09 -5.41
C VAL A 490 -18.46 -37.57 -5.31
N ASN A 491 -18.23 -37.07 -4.09
CA ASN A 491 -18.02 -35.65 -3.83
C ASN A 491 -16.63 -35.20 -4.32
N LEU A 492 -16.57 -34.68 -5.54
CA LEU A 492 -15.35 -34.12 -6.16
C LEU A 492 -15.00 -32.73 -5.62
N MET A 493 -15.88 -32.09 -4.82
CA MET A 493 -15.64 -30.80 -4.17
C MET A 493 -14.85 -30.95 -2.87
N GLN A 494 -14.90 -32.12 -2.23
CA GLN A 494 -14.20 -32.40 -0.98
C GLN A 494 -12.70 -32.10 -1.10
N GLY A 495 -12.18 -31.31 -0.17
CA GLY A 495 -10.77 -30.89 -0.11
C GLY A 495 -10.33 -29.96 -1.24
N ARG A 496 -11.24 -29.48 -2.10
CA ARG A 496 -10.94 -28.58 -3.21
C ARG A 496 -11.19 -27.12 -2.85
N ASN A 497 -10.52 -26.22 -3.57
CA ASN A 497 -10.88 -24.82 -3.54
C ASN A 497 -12.05 -24.61 -4.50
N VAL A 498 -13.14 -24.01 -4.04
CA VAL A 498 -14.31 -23.76 -4.85
C VAL A 498 -14.39 -22.29 -5.21
N LEU A 499 -14.55 -22.00 -6.51
CA LEU A 499 -14.90 -20.70 -7.04
C LEU A 499 -16.39 -20.71 -7.38
N PHE A 500 -17.17 -19.87 -6.69
CA PHE A 500 -18.58 -19.67 -6.99
C PHE A 500 -18.74 -18.36 -7.78
N LEU A 501 -19.17 -18.43 -9.03
CA LEU A 501 -19.51 -17.24 -9.83
C LEU A 501 -20.96 -16.84 -9.51
N ALA A 502 -21.13 -15.82 -8.67
CA ALA A 502 -22.41 -15.37 -8.14
C ALA A 502 -23.03 -14.26 -8.97
N ASP A 503 -24.37 -14.25 -9.00
CA ASP A 503 -25.20 -13.24 -9.65
C ASP A 503 -26.35 -12.81 -8.74
N PHE A 504 -26.23 -11.65 -8.08
CA PHE A 504 -27.23 -11.16 -7.14
C PHE A 504 -28.26 -10.19 -7.76
N HIS A 505 -28.49 -10.25 -9.08
CA HIS A 505 -29.33 -9.28 -9.81
C HIS A 505 -30.75 -9.09 -9.25
N CYS A 506 -31.33 -10.09 -8.57
CA CYS A 506 -32.61 -9.97 -7.87
C CYS A 506 -32.66 -10.79 -6.57
N ASN A 507 -33.64 -10.51 -5.71
CA ASN A 507 -33.75 -11.15 -4.39
C ASN A 507 -34.00 -12.67 -4.47
N ASP A 508 -34.75 -13.14 -5.47
CA ASP A 508 -34.97 -14.58 -5.68
C ASP A 508 -33.65 -15.28 -6.00
N ALA A 509 -32.87 -14.74 -6.94
CA ALA A 509 -31.55 -15.27 -7.29
C ALA A 509 -30.57 -15.28 -6.10
N VAL A 510 -30.62 -14.25 -5.25
CA VAL A 510 -29.83 -14.21 -4.00
C VAL A 510 -30.18 -15.41 -3.12
N MET A 511 -31.47 -15.60 -2.83
CA MET A 511 -31.93 -16.68 -1.94
C MET A 511 -31.58 -18.07 -2.50
N SER A 512 -31.85 -18.30 -3.80
CA SER A 512 -31.49 -19.55 -4.46
C SER A 512 -29.99 -19.85 -4.36
N GLN A 513 -29.13 -18.85 -4.58
CA GLN A 513 -27.68 -19.05 -4.50
C GLN A 513 -27.18 -19.24 -3.06
N PHE A 514 -27.84 -18.67 -2.05
CA PHE A 514 -27.49 -18.94 -0.65
C PHE A 514 -27.69 -20.41 -0.27
N HIS A 515 -28.72 -21.09 -0.79
CA HIS A 515 -28.89 -22.53 -0.60
C HIS A 515 -27.68 -23.31 -1.13
N ALA A 516 -27.19 -22.96 -2.32
CA ALA A 516 -26.00 -23.57 -2.91
C ALA A 516 -24.72 -23.26 -2.11
N LEU A 517 -24.53 -22.01 -1.68
CA LEU A 517 -23.34 -21.60 -0.93
C LEU A 517 -23.23 -22.32 0.42
N ILE A 518 -24.35 -22.45 1.14
CA ILE A 518 -24.40 -23.20 2.41
C ILE A 518 -24.05 -24.68 2.17
N ALA A 519 -24.71 -25.32 1.19
CA ALA A 519 -24.44 -26.72 0.85
C ALA A 519 -22.97 -26.96 0.48
N LEU A 520 -22.35 -26.05 -0.28
CA LEU A 520 -20.93 -26.11 -0.63
C LEU A 520 -20.02 -26.00 0.61
N CYS A 521 -20.29 -25.08 1.53
CA CYS A 521 -19.52 -24.96 2.76
C CYS A 521 -19.58 -26.23 3.61
N GLU A 522 -20.74 -26.88 3.67
CA GLU A 522 -20.96 -28.12 4.43
C GLU A 522 -20.44 -29.38 3.72
N SER A 523 -19.93 -29.24 2.49
CA SER A 523 -19.44 -30.33 1.65
C SER A 523 -17.94 -30.62 1.79
N PHE A 524 -17.33 -30.25 2.92
CA PHE A 524 -15.90 -30.46 3.23
C PHE A 524 -14.94 -29.84 2.21
N ILE A 525 -15.31 -28.71 1.60
CA ILE A 525 -14.44 -27.95 0.71
C ILE A 525 -13.26 -27.36 1.49
N LYS A 526 -12.13 -27.12 0.83
CA LYS A 526 -10.94 -26.52 1.45
C LYS A 526 -11.06 -25.00 1.64
N SER A 527 -11.65 -24.32 0.66
CA SER A 527 -11.87 -22.87 0.70
C SER A 527 -12.96 -22.45 -0.27
N LEU A 528 -13.72 -21.41 0.08
CA LEU A 528 -14.71 -20.78 -0.77
C LEU A 528 -14.24 -19.40 -1.26
N THR A 529 -14.28 -19.18 -2.57
CA THR A 529 -14.16 -17.86 -3.19
C THR A 529 -15.44 -17.56 -3.94
N ILE A 530 -16.15 -16.51 -3.55
CA ILE A 530 -17.34 -16.02 -4.24
C ILE A 530 -16.90 -14.86 -5.13
N ALA A 531 -16.91 -15.05 -6.44
CA ALA A 531 -16.81 -13.94 -7.37
C ALA A 531 -18.20 -13.36 -7.56
N LEU A 532 -18.44 -12.17 -7.02
CA LEU A 532 -19.69 -11.42 -7.15
C LEU A 532 -19.39 -10.11 -7.90
N PRO A 533 -19.31 -10.15 -9.25
CA PRO A 533 -18.88 -9.00 -10.04
C PRO A 533 -19.66 -7.72 -9.76
N TYR A 534 -20.97 -7.83 -9.55
CA TYR A 534 -21.85 -6.71 -9.25
C TYR A 534 -22.64 -6.97 -7.96
N TYR A 535 -22.60 -6.01 -7.04
CA TYR A 535 -23.31 -6.03 -5.78
C TYR A 535 -24.48 -5.01 -5.75
N PRO A 536 -25.68 -5.36 -6.26
CA PRO A 536 -26.77 -4.40 -6.48
C PRO A 536 -27.30 -3.76 -5.20
N HIS A 537 -27.35 -4.53 -4.11
CA HIS A 537 -27.84 -4.06 -2.81
C HIS A 537 -26.96 -2.96 -2.21
N GLY A 538 -25.72 -2.81 -2.67
CA GLY A 538 -24.79 -1.76 -2.24
C GLY A 538 -25.28 -0.33 -2.48
N THR A 539 -26.36 -0.14 -3.24
CA THR A 539 -27.03 1.16 -3.46
C THR A 539 -28.04 1.56 -2.39
N MET A 540 -28.39 0.65 -1.47
CA MET A 540 -29.24 0.91 -0.31
C MET A 540 -28.44 0.59 0.96
N GLU A 541 -27.34 1.34 1.13
CA GLU A 541 -26.38 1.20 2.22
C GLU A 541 -26.66 2.11 3.41
N ARG A 542 -27.36 3.23 3.20
CA ARG A 542 -27.65 4.23 4.22
C ARG A 542 -29.13 4.36 4.48
N VAL A 543 -29.45 4.72 5.72
CA VAL A 543 -30.79 5.02 6.21
C VAL A 543 -30.87 6.52 6.44
N GLU A 544 -31.79 7.20 5.77
CA GLU A 544 -31.98 8.66 5.93
C GLU A 544 -33.14 8.97 6.89
N ARG A 545 -34.13 8.08 6.98
CA ARG A 545 -35.30 8.21 7.86
C ARG A 545 -35.49 6.97 8.72
N GLU A 546 -35.98 7.18 9.94
CA GLU A 546 -36.37 6.09 10.83
C GLU A 546 -37.38 5.15 10.14
N GLY A 547 -37.13 3.84 10.24
CA GLY A 547 -37.91 2.80 9.58
C GLY A 547 -37.39 2.34 8.20
N GLU A 548 -36.44 3.05 7.58
CA GLU A 548 -35.79 2.54 6.36
C GLU A 548 -34.78 1.43 6.70
N VAL A 549 -34.64 0.46 5.79
CA VAL A 549 -33.77 -0.71 5.96
C VAL A 549 -32.62 -0.65 4.98
N ALA A 550 -31.39 -0.61 5.50
CA ALA A 550 -30.17 -0.74 4.69
C ALA A 550 -30.02 -2.20 4.21
N THR A 551 -30.55 -2.51 3.03
CA THR A 551 -30.52 -3.88 2.48
C THR A 551 -29.10 -4.33 2.11
N ALA A 552 -28.15 -3.41 1.88
CA ALA A 552 -26.74 -3.76 1.77
C ALA A 552 -26.23 -4.47 3.04
N ASN A 553 -26.59 -3.95 4.22
CA ASN A 553 -26.16 -4.52 5.49
C ASN A 553 -26.81 -5.91 5.71
N THR A 554 -28.11 -6.07 5.43
CA THR A 554 -28.78 -7.36 5.66
C THR A 554 -28.22 -8.46 4.75
N ILE A 555 -27.95 -8.17 3.47
CA ILE A 555 -27.33 -9.15 2.56
C ILE A 555 -25.88 -9.43 2.96
N ALA A 556 -25.11 -8.41 3.35
CA ALA A 556 -23.74 -8.62 3.83
C ALA A 556 -23.68 -9.47 5.10
N ARG A 557 -24.69 -9.37 5.99
CA ARG A 557 -24.83 -10.26 7.15
C ARG A 557 -25.10 -11.70 6.74
N LEU A 558 -25.89 -11.96 5.69
CA LEU A 558 -26.08 -13.32 5.18
C LEU A 558 -24.75 -13.90 4.68
N LEU A 559 -23.98 -13.14 3.90
CA LEU A 559 -22.65 -13.56 3.45
C LEU A 559 -21.70 -13.81 4.62
N SER A 560 -21.69 -12.91 5.60
CA SER A 560 -20.84 -12.98 6.80
C SER A 560 -21.12 -14.20 7.69
N ASN A 561 -22.34 -14.71 7.66
CA ASN A 561 -22.80 -15.86 8.44
C ASN A 561 -22.79 -17.18 7.64
N LEU A 562 -22.22 -17.21 6.43
CA LEU A 562 -22.00 -18.49 5.74
C LEU A 562 -21.16 -19.44 6.63
N PRO A 563 -21.45 -20.75 6.63
CA PRO A 563 -20.67 -21.71 7.41
C PRO A 563 -19.18 -21.65 7.06
N SER A 564 -18.32 -21.83 8.06
CA SER A 564 -16.87 -21.83 7.84
C SER A 564 -16.40 -23.16 7.27
N CYS A 565 -15.52 -23.11 6.26
CA CYS A 565 -14.82 -24.27 5.72
C CYS A 565 -13.38 -24.38 6.25
N GLY A 566 -13.09 -23.77 7.41
CA GLY A 566 -11.75 -23.73 8.02
C GLY A 566 -10.84 -22.62 7.48
N SER A 567 -11.28 -21.89 6.46
CA SER A 567 -10.67 -20.64 5.99
C SER A 567 -11.76 -19.58 5.74
N PRO A 568 -11.45 -18.28 5.86
CA PRO A 568 -12.42 -17.24 5.55
C PRO A 568 -12.85 -17.30 4.08
N THR A 569 -14.15 -17.14 3.84
CA THR A 569 -14.74 -16.98 2.51
C THR A 569 -14.27 -15.68 1.90
N ARG A 570 -13.59 -15.73 0.75
CA ARG A 570 -13.21 -14.54 -0.02
C ARG A 570 -14.39 -14.10 -0.89
N VAL A 571 -14.90 -12.89 -0.70
CA VAL A 571 -15.96 -12.31 -1.54
C VAL A 571 -15.35 -11.24 -2.45
N MET A 572 -15.17 -11.56 -3.74
CA MET A 572 -14.60 -10.65 -4.73
C MET A 572 -15.71 -9.76 -5.31
N ILE A 573 -15.58 -8.45 -5.13
CA ILE A 573 -16.57 -7.46 -5.61
C ILE A 573 -15.84 -6.40 -6.42
N TYR A 574 -16.38 -6.03 -7.58
CA TYR A 574 -15.83 -4.98 -8.43
C TYR A 574 -16.58 -3.67 -8.20
N ASP A 575 -15.85 -2.56 -8.23
CA ASP A 575 -16.36 -1.17 -8.22
C ASP A 575 -17.55 -0.92 -7.26
N LEU A 576 -17.38 -1.38 -6.02
CA LEU A 576 -18.38 -1.28 -4.96
C LEU A 576 -18.91 0.16 -4.82
N HIS A 577 -20.24 0.32 -4.86
CA HIS A 577 -20.93 1.61 -4.89
C HIS A 577 -20.43 2.60 -3.82
N THR A 578 -20.17 2.12 -2.60
CA THR A 578 -19.51 2.91 -1.56
C THR A 578 -18.50 2.04 -0.85
N LEU A 579 -17.31 2.58 -0.55
CA LEU A 579 -16.26 1.81 0.12
C LEU A 579 -16.68 1.39 1.54
N GLN A 580 -17.60 2.13 2.16
CA GLN A 580 -18.17 1.86 3.48
C GLN A 580 -18.90 0.51 3.54
N ASN A 581 -19.51 0.05 2.44
CA ASN A 581 -20.14 -1.27 2.37
C ASN A 581 -19.17 -2.41 2.71
N LYS A 582 -17.86 -2.23 2.51
CA LYS A 582 -16.83 -3.21 2.91
C LYS A 582 -16.96 -3.59 4.39
N PHE A 583 -17.32 -2.64 5.26
CA PHE A 583 -17.41 -2.87 6.70
C PHE A 583 -18.68 -3.61 7.13
N TYR A 584 -19.65 -3.79 6.23
CA TYR A 584 -20.78 -4.69 6.48
C TYR A 584 -20.42 -6.16 6.29
N LEU A 585 -19.34 -6.46 5.56
CA LEU A 585 -18.78 -7.80 5.40
C LEU A 585 -17.74 -8.05 6.49
N HIS A 586 -18.02 -8.98 7.39
CA HIS A 586 -17.17 -9.30 8.53
C HIS A 586 -17.28 -10.79 8.92
N GLY A 587 -16.51 -11.21 9.93
CA GLY A 587 -16.56 -12.59 10.41
C GLY A 587 -15.97 -13.58 9.40
N ASN A 588 -16.76 -14.57 8.98
CA ASN A 588 -16.29 -15.63 8.09
C ASN A 588 -16.17 -15.18 6.62
N ALA A 589 -16.76 -14.05 6.23
CA ALA A 589 -16.64 -13.51 4.87
C ALA A 589 -15.77 -12.24 4.84
N ILE A 590 -14.73 -12.25 4.02
CA ILE A 590 -13.80 -11.12 3.84
C ILE A 590 -13.96 -10.57 2.43
N ALA A 591 -14.25 -9.28 2.33
CA ALA A 591 -14.35 -8.58 1.06
C ALA A 591 -12.98 -8.36 0.41
N SER A 592 -12.84 -8.82 -0.83
CA SER A 592 -11.75 -8.55 -1.75
C SER A 592 -12.25 -7.56 -2.80
N LEU A 593 -11.83 -6.30 -2.70
CA LEU A 593 -12.33 -5.24 -3.58
C LEU A 593 -11.45 -5.11 -4.82
N HIS A 594 -12.09 -5.09 -5.99
CA HIS A 594 -11.46 -5.01 -7.30
C HIS A 594 -12.07 -3.86 -8.11
N SER A 595 -11.46 -3.53 -9.24
CA SER A 595 -11.93 -2.45 -10.12
C SER A 595 -11.88 -2.86 -11.58
N THR A 596 -12.85 -2.38 -12.36
CA THR A 596 -12.90 -2.52 -13.82
C THR A 596 -12.16 -1.42 -14.55
N VAL A 597 -11.67 -0.38 -13.84
CA VAL A 597 -10.90 0.72 -14.45
C VAL A 597 -9.66 0.24 -15.22
N PRO A 598 -8.86 -0.74 -14.74
CA PRO A 598 -7.73 -1.26 -15.51
C PRO A 598 -8.14 -1.85 -16.86
N LEU A 599 -9.31 -2.49 -16.93
CA LEU A 599 -9.88 -3.04 -18.15
C LEU A 599 -10.31 -1.91 -19.10
N LEU A 600 -10.96 -0.86 -18.59
CA LEU A 600 -11.31 0.31 -19.39
C LEU A 600 -10.06 1.01 -19.95
N LEU A 601 -9.02 1.20 -19.13
CA LEU A 601 -7.75 1.81 -19.57
C LEU A 601 -7.09 1.02 -20.70
N ARG A 602 -7.20 -0.32 -20.73
CA ARG A 602 -6.72 -1.14 -21.86
C ARG A 602 -7.46 -0.80 -23.15
N VAL A 603 -8.79 -0.65 -23.09
CA VAL A 603 -9.62 -0.26 -24.23
C VAL A 603 -9.24 1.14 -24.72
N LEU A 604 -9.17 2.12 -23.81
CA LEU A 604 -8.85 3.52 -24.19
C LEU A 604 -7.45 3.65 -24.81
N ARG A 605 -6.45 2.92 -24.29
CA ARG A 605 -5.09 2.93 -24.86
C ARG A 605 -5.03 2.27 -26.23
N ALA A 606 -5.81 1.22 -26.45
CA ALA A 606 -5.90 0.60 -27.77
C ALA A 606 -6.51 1.60 -28.77
N GLU A 607 -7.58 2.29 -28.40
CA GLU A 607 -8.21 3.32 -29.23
C GLU A 607 -7.26 4.48 -29.54
N GLN A 608 -6.51 5.00 -28.55
CA GLN A 608 -5.53 6.08 -28.77
C GLN A 608 -4.45 5.75 -29.82
N ARG A 609 -4.18 4.47 -30.10
CA ARG A 609 -3.20 4.04 -31.10
C ARG A 609 -3.76 3.95 -32.51
N SER A 610 -5.07 3.78 -32.65
CA SER A 610 -5.70 3.39 -33.93
C SER A 610 -6.91 4.21 -34.33
N ASP A 611 -7.41 5.08 -33.46
CA ASP A 611 -8.66 5.81 -33.64
C ASP A 611 -8.45 7.33 -33.49
N ALA A 612 -8.74 8.06 -34.57
CA ALA A 612 -8.68 9.52 -34.57
C ALA A 612 -9.71 10.17 -33.63
N ASP A 613 -10.76 9.42 -33.25
CA ASP A 613 -11.79 9.83 -32.30
C ASP A 613 -11.59 9.29 -30.88
N ALA A 614 -10.38 8.86 -30.55
CA ALA A 614 -10.04 8.39 -29.21
C ALA A 614 -10.34 9.43 -28.11
N VAL A 615 -10.72 8.92 -26.95
CA VAL A 615 -10.96 9.73 -25.75
C VAL A 615 -9.69 10.47 -25.35
N THR A 616 -9.84 11.74 -24.96
CA THR A 616 -8.74 12.64 -24.59
C THR A 616 -8.91 13.28 -23.22
N ALA A 617 -10.07 13.12 -22.57
CA ALA A 617 -10.31 13.55 -21.20
C ALA A 617 -11.37 12.67 -20.53
N ILE A 618 -11.33 12.59 -19.21
CA ILE A 618 -12.28 11.82 -18.39
C ILE A 618 -13.11 12.77 -17.56
N ALA A 619 -14.42 12.57 -17.52
CA ALA A 619 -15.31 13.32 -16.65
C ALA A 619 -15.99 12.39 -15.64
N PHE A 620 -16.35 12.95 -14.49
CA PHE A 620 -17.10 12.24 -13.46
C PHE A 620 -18.40 12.97 -13.15
N PRO A 621 -19.54 12.26 -13.02
CA PRO A 621 -20.84 12.88 -12.85
C PRO A 621 -21.10 13.45 -11.45
N ASP A 622 -20.29 13.06 -10.45
CA ASP A 622 -20.23 13.65 -9.12
C ASP A 622 -18.86 13.49 -8.44
N ASP A 623 -18.66 14.23 -7.35
CA ASP A 623 -17.43 14.20 -6.55
C ASP A 623 -17.12 12.80 -5.99
N GLY A 624 -18.16 12.00 -5.73
CA GLY A 624 -18.02 10.64 -5.20
C GLY A 624 -17.39 9.70 -6.23
N ALA A 625 -17.84 9.75 -7.48
CA ALA A 625 -17.21 9.05 -8.59
C ALA A 625 -15.76 9.52 -8.83
N THR A 626 -15.53 10.84 -8.79
CA THR A 626 -14.19 11.43 -8.96
C THR A 626 -13.20 10.90 -7.93
N LYS A 627 -13.56 10.93 -6.64
CA LYS A 627 -12.69 10.45 -5.55
C LYS A 627 -12.41 8.95 -5.65
N ARG A 628 -13.36 8.16 -6.15
CA ARG A 628 -13.22 6.70 -6.31
C ARG A 628 -12.36 6.31 -7.51
N PHE A 629 -12.57 6.95 -8.65
CA PHE A 629 -12.04 6.48 -9.94
C PHE A 629 -11.02 7.43 -10.58
N GLY A 630 -10.91 8.69 -10.14
CA GLY A 630 -10.12 9.72 -10.84
C GLY A 630 -8.62 9.47 -10.88
N LYS A 631 -8.05 8.96 -9.78
CA LYS A 631 -6.59 8.77 -9.65
C LYS A 631 -5.98 7.89 -10.76
N PRO A 632 -6.51 6.68 -11.06
CA PRO A 632 -6.00 5.87 -12.17
C PRO A 632 -5.97 6.56 -13.53
N PHE A 633 -6.95 7.43 -13.84
CA PHE A 633 -6.98 8.14 -15.13
C PHE A 633 -5.98 9.29 -15.17
N LEU A 634 -5.82 10.02 -14.05
CA LEU A 634 -4.75 11.03 -13.91
C LEU A 634 -3.37 10.40 -14.08
N GLU A 635 -3.13 9.26 -13.42
CA GLU A 635 -1.87 8.49 -13.55
C GLU A 635 -1.65 7.96 -14.97
N ALA A 636 -2.73 7.67 -15.70
CA ALA A 636 -2.69 7.30 -17.11
C ALA A 636 -2.56 8.49 -18.08
N GLY A 637 -2.47 9.73 -17.57
CA GLY A 637 -2.24 10.95 -18.35
C GLY A 637 -3.49 11.60 -18.93
N PHE A 638 -4.69 11.20 -18.49
CA PHE A 638 -5.92 11.86 -18.93
C PHE A 638 -6.21 13.10 -18.06
N PRO A 639 -6.52 14.26 -18.67
CA PRO A 639 -7.20 15.36 -18.00
C PRO A 639 -8.49 14.87 -17.36
N VAL A 640 -8.75 15.29 -16.12
CA VAL A 640 -9.96 14.95 -15.38
C VAL A 640 -10.84 16.18 -15.19
N VAL A 641 -12.13 16.00 -15.43
CA VAL A 641 -13.19 17.00 -15.23
C VAL A 641 -14.15 16.47 -14.15
N THR A 642 -14.37 17.27 -13.13
CA THR A 642 -15.31 16.96 -12.05
C THR A 642 -16.60 17.73 -12.29
N CYS A 643 -17.73 17.03 -12.27
CA CYS A 643 -19.04 17.66 -12.24
C CYS A 643 -19.64 17.56 -10.84
N GLY A 644 -20.29 18.61 -10.36
CA GLY A 644 -21.08 18.64 -9.15
C GLY A 644 -22.56 18.43 -9.46
N LYS A 645 -23.25 17.66 -8.61
CA LYS A 645 -24.68 17.35 -8.71
C LYS A 645 -25.45 18.04 -7.59
N VAL A 646 -26.32 18.97 -7.95
CA VAL A 646 -27.27 19.62 -7.03
C VAL A 646 -28.68 19.13 -7.37
N ARG A 647 -29.45 18.79 -6.33
CA ARG A 647 -30.87 18.43 -6.47
C ARG A 647 -31.74 19.63 -6.11
N ASP A 648 -32.70 19.93 -6.96
CA ASP A 648 -33.75 20.93 -6.73
C ASP A 648 -35.11 20.23 -6.94
N GLY A 649 -35.68 19.71 -5.85
CA GLY A 649 -36.79 18.75 -5.90
C GLY A 649 -36.45 17.53 -6.76
N ASP A 650 -37.28 17.25 -7.77
CA ASP A 650 -37.06 16.16 -8.74
C ASP A 650 -36.08 16.52 -9.88
N ARG A 651 -35.68 17.80 -9.99
CA ARG A 651 -34.75 18.26 -11.02
C ARG A 651 -33.30 17.98 -10.60
N ARG A 652 -32.54 17.46 -11.55
CA ARG A 652 -31.10 17.20 -11.41
C ARG A 652 -30.35 18.29 -12.14
N ILE A 653 -29.57 19.09 -11.42
CA ILE A 653 -28.72 20.13 -12.00
C ILE A 653 -27.27 19.66 -11.86
N VAL A 654 -26.61 19.46 -12.98
CA VAL A 654 -25.18 19.13 -13.05
C VAL A 654 -24.42 20.37 -13.50
N ARG A 655 -23.25 20.63 -12.91
CA ARG A 655 -22.34 21.73 -13.31
C ARG A 655 -20.90 21.24 -13.25
N ILE A 656 -20.03 21.75 -14.09
CA ILE A 656 -18.58 21.50 -13.95
C ILE A 656 -18.11 22.27 -12.71
N THR A 657 -17.47 21.56 -11.79
CA THR A 657 -16.89 22.13 -10.56
C THR A 657 -15.38 22.31 -10.70
N GLU A 658 -14.69 21.39 -11.36
CA GLU A 658 -13.24 21.44 -11.59
C GLU A 658 -12.86 20.86 -12.96
N GLY A 659 -11.76 21.36 -13.53
CA GLY A 659 -11.24 20.93 -14.83
C GLY A 659 -11.84 21.68 -16.03
N ASP A 660 -11.32 21.39 -17.22
CA ASP A 660 -11.78 21.94 -18.51
C ASP A 660 -12.04 20.81 -19.51
N CYS A 661 -13.19 20.86 -20.17
CA CYS A 661 -13.59 19.90 -21.20
C CYS A 661 -13.51 20.46 -22.62
N LYS A 662 -13.20 21.75 -22.79
CA LYS A 662 -13.23 22.42 -24.09
C LYS A 662 -12.19 21.84 -25.04
N GLY A 663 -12.63 21.47 -26.24
CA GLY A 663 -11.75 20.87 -27.25
C GLY A 663 -11.36 19.41 -26.99
N HIS A 664 -11.91 18.78 -25.94
CA HIS A 664 -11.66 17.37 -25.62
C HIS A 664 -12.81 16.47 -26.07
N ARG A 665 -12.48 15.23 -26.45
CA ARG A 665 -13.41 14.09 -26.52
C ARG A 665 -13.47 13.44 -25.16
N VAL A 666 -14.62 13.56 -24.48
CA VAL A 666 -14.74 13.29 -23.05
C VAL A 666 -15.46 11.98 -22.80
N LEU A 667 -14.93 11.13 -21.92
CA LEU A 667 -15.62 9.95 -21.41
C LEU A 667 -16.14 10.19 -20.00
N VAL A 668 -17.45 10.13 -19.79
CA VAL A 668 -18.04 10.19 -18.45
C VAL A 668 -17.98 8.82 -17.80
N VAL A 669 -17.31 8.71 -16.65
CA VAL A 669 -17.07 7.44 -15.94
C VAL A 669 -17.88 7.42 -14.63
N ASP A 670 -18.62 6.34 -14.38
CA ASP A 670 -19.35 6.11 -13.12
C ASP A 670 -19.31 4.63 -12.72
N ASP A 671 -19.70 4.28 -11.48
CA ASP A 671 -19.77 2.87 -11.05
C ASP A 671 -20.95 2.13 -11.68
N LEU A 672 -22.13 2.75 -11.64
CA LEU A 672 -23.34 2.15 -12.17
C LEU A 672 -24.32 3.23 -12.59
N THR A 673 -25.35 2.83 -13.31
CA THR A 673 -26.48 3.71 -13.58
C THR A 673 -27.78 2.93 -13.69
N ARG A 674 -28.86 3.56 -13.21
CA ARG A 674 -30.22 2.97 -13.21
C ARG A 674 -31.12 3.68 -14.22
N SER A 675 -31.39 4.96 -13.98
CA SER A 675 -32.27 5.76 -14.83
C SER A 675 -31.53 6.48 -15.97
N GLY A 676 -30.22 6.66 -15.85
CA GLY A 676 -29.41 7.39 -16.83
C GLY A 676 -29.42 8.92 -16.72
N GLY A 677 -30.28 9.51 -15.89
CA GLY A 677 -30.51 10.95 -15.89
C GLY A 677 -29.30 11.80 -15.51
N THR A 678 -28.58 11.45 -14.44
CA THR A 678 -27.37 12.19 -14.01
C THR A 678 -26.28 12.11 -15.08
N LEU A 679 -26.08 10.92 -15.65
CA LEU A 679 -25.10 10.67 -16.69
C LEU A 679 -25.40 11.55 -17.91
N TYR A 680 -26.66 11.58 -18.35
CA TYR A 680 -27.13 12.44 -19.44
C TYR A 680 -26.91 13.93 -19.17
N GLU A 681 -27.31 14.43 -18.00
CA GLU A 681 -27.11 15.85 -17.66
C GLU A 681 -25.63 16.23 -17.63
N CYS A 682 -24.77 15.35 -17.10
CA CYS A 682 -23.32 15.53 -17.16
C CYS A 682 -22.84 15.64 -18.61
N GLY A 683 -23.24 14.71 -19.48
CA GLY A 683 -22.87 14.75 -20.88
C GLY A 683 -23.38 15.98 -21.63
N ARG A 684 -24.61 16.44 -21.32
CA ARG A 684 -25.19 17.66 -21.89
C ARG A 684 -24.36 18.89 -21.51
N VAL A 685 -24.02 19.04 -20.22
CA VAL A 685 -23.22 20.15 -19.70
C VAL A 685 -21.82 20.17 -20.30
N LEU A 686 -21.16 19.02 -20.44
CA LEU A 686 -19.84 18.91 -21.07
C LEU A 686 -19.88 19.35 -22.53
N ARG A 687 -20.91 18.94 -23.28
CA ARG A 687 -21.10 19.33 -24.68
C ARG A 687 -21.36 20.83 -24.83
N GLU A 688 -22.24 21.40 -24.00
CA GLU A 688 -22.51 22.84 -23.96
C GLU A 688 -21.27 23.66 -23.56
N SER A 689 -20.37 23.08 -22.77
CA SER A 689 -19.11 23.70 -22.33
C SER A 689 -17.96 23.51 -23.33
N GLY A 690 -18.22 22.92 -24.51
CA GLY A 690 -17.28 22.87 -25.62
C GLY A 690 -16.52 21.54 -25.79
N ALA A 691 -16.97 20.45 -25.18
CA ALA A 691 -16.47 19.11 -25.52
C ALA A 691 -16.78 18.75 -26.98
N LEU A 692 -15.80 18.20 -27.70
CA LEU A 692 -15.93 17.79 -29.10
C LEU A 692 -16.90 16.61 -29.27
N SER A 693 -16.83 15.66 -28.35
CA SER A 693 -17.77 14.55 -28.24
C SER A 693 -17.85 14.09 -26.79
N VAL A 694 -18.92 13.38 -26.46
CA VAL A 694 -19.11 12.78 -25.14
C VAL A 694 -19.43 11.31 -25.31
N SER A 695 -18.76 10.47 -24.56
CA SER A 695 -19.02 9.03 -24.40
C SER A 695 -19.29 8.74 -22.93
N ALA A 696 -19.80 7.55 -22.62
CA ALA A 696 -20.02 7.13 -21.24
C ALA A 696 -19.43 5.74 -20.96
N PHE A 697 -18.98 5.53 -19.73
CA PHE A 697 -18.65 4.23 -19.18
C PHE A 697 -19.33 4.08 -17.82
N VAL A 698 -19.94 2.91 -17.60
CA VAL A 698 -20.33 2.46 -16.26
C VAL A 698 -19.78 1.07 -16.01
N ALA A 699 -19.23 0.81 -14.82
CA ALA A 699 -18.73 -0.53 -14.50
C ALA A 699 -19.87 -1.56 -14.57
N HIS A 700 -21.02 -1.21 -13.98
CA HIS A 700 -22.18 -2.08 -13.87
C HIS A 700 -23.42 -1.50 -14.58
N ALA A 701 -23.86 -2.16 -15.66
CA ALA A 701 -25.13 -1.87 -16.29
C ALA A 701 -26.29 -2.33 -15.39
N ALA A 702 -27.04 -1.39 -14.81
CA ALA A 702 -28.18 -1.65 -13.93
C ALA A 702 -29.49 -1.02 -14.45
N PHE A 703 -29.57 -0.82 -15.77
CA PHE A 703 -30.71 -0.21 -16.44
C PHE A 703 -31.92 -1.15 -16.50
N PRO A 704 -33.14 -0.66 -16.21
CA PRO A 704 -34.35 -1.28 -16.71
C PRO A 704 -34.37 -1.25 -18.25
N ALA A 705 -35.00 -2.23 -18.91
CA ALA A 705 -35.09 -2.29 -20.37
C ALA A 705 -35.65 -0.98 -21.00
N ALA A 706 -36.59 -0.31 -20.32
CA ALA A 706 -37.13 0.98 -20.75
C ALA A 706 -36.11 2.13 -20.71
N ALA A 707 -35.09 2.06 -19.85
CA ALA A 707 -34.03 3.07 -19.78
C ALA A 707 -32.98 2.87 -20.89
N VAL A 708 -32.69 1.64 -21.30
CA VAL A 708 -31.78 1.33 -22.43
C VAL A 708 -32.20 2.06 -23.70
N LYS A 709 -33.51 2.02 -24.03
CA LYS A 709 -34.09 2.72 -25.19
C LYS A 709 -33.79 4.22 -25.23
N LYS A 710 -33.57 4.86 -24.07
CA LYS A 710 -33.27 6.30 -24.02
C LYS A 710 -31.89 6.62 -24.58
N PHE A 711 -30.93 5.69 -24.50
CA PHE A 711 -29.57 5.89 -24.98
C PHE A 711 -29.37 5.48 -26.44
N CYS A 712 -30.26 4.64 -26.98
CA CYS A 712 -30.16 4.14 -28.34
C CYS A 712 -30.26 5.28 -29.38
N VAL A 713 -29.35 5.27 -30.34
CA VAL A 713 -29.38 6.19 -31.50
C VAL A 713 -30.28 5.65 -32.60
N ARG A 714 -30.39 4.31 -32.74
CA ARG A 714 -31.12 3.65 -33.82
C ARG A 714 -32.49 3.08 -33.39
N GLY A 715 -32.87 3.22 -32.12
CA GLY A 715 -33.92 2.38 -31.50
C GLY A 715 -34.92 3.05 -30.55
N GLY A 716 -35.30 4.32 -30.76
CA GLY A 716 -36.50 4.88 -30.10
C GLY A 716 -37.80 4.43 -30.76
N GLU A 717 -38.94 4.64 -30.09
CA GLU A 717 -40.27 4.41 -30.68
C GLU A 717 -40.38 5.15 -32.03
N GLY A 718 -40.60 4.40 -33.12
CA GLY A 718 -40.72 4.95 -34.47
C GLY A 718 -39.42 5.32 -35.19
N GLY A 719 -38.24 4.86 -34.73
CA GLY A 719 -36.96 5.11 -35.41
C GLY A 719 -36.31 6.47 -35.09
N THR A 720 -36.84 7.18 -34.09
CA THR A 720 -36.25 8.43 -33.58
C THR A 720 -35.16 8.13 -32.54
N PRO A 721 -34.09 8.95 -32.43
CA PRO A 721 -33.10 8.78 -31.37
C PRO A 721 -33.71 8.93 -29.98
N GLY A 722 -33.25 8.12 -29.03
CA GLY A 722 -33.68 8.20 -27.64
C GLY A 722 -33.31 9.54 -26.99
N LYS A 723 -34.01 9.91 -25.91
CA LYS A 723 -33.81 11.18 -25.18
C LYS A 723 -32.35 11.43 -24.75
N TYR A 724 -31.60 10.37 -24.49
CA TYR A 724 -30.20 10.39 -24.04
C TYR A 724 -29.20 9.99 -25.13
N ALA A 725 -29.60 10.00 -26.40
CA ALA A 725 -28.77 9.71 -27.57
C ALA A 725 -27.77 10.85 -27.88
N ILE A 726 -27.07 11.33 -26.84
CA ILE A 726 -25.97 12.32 -26.95
C ILE A 726 -24.60 11.65 -26.91
N PHE A 727 -24.53 10.42 -26.42
CA PHE A 727 -23.28 9.68 -26.24
C PHE A 727 -22.86 9.04 -27.56
N GLN A 728 -21.63 9.28 -27.98
CA GLN A 728 -21.05 8.67 -29.17
C GLN A 728 -20.81 7.17 -28.95
N ARG A 729 -20.31 6.80 -27.77
CA ARG A 729 -20.11 5.41 -27.34
C ARG A 729 -20.56 5.25 -25.89
N PHE A 730 -21.08 4.07 -25.59
CA PHE A 730 -21.49 3.68 -24.25
C PHE A 730 -20.82 2.36 -23.87
N TYR A 731 -19.80 2.42 -23.04
CA TYR A 731 -19.08 1.26 -22.54
C TYR A 731 -19.71 0.75 -21.24
N THR A 732 -19.72 -0.57 -21.07
CA THR A 732 -20.04 -1.24 -19.80
C THR A 732 -19.27 -2.54 -19.70
N THR A 733 -19.17 -3.15 -18.52
CA THR A 733 -18.67 -4.53 -18.41
C THR A 733 -19.81 -5.55 -18.38
N ASN A 734 -19.50 -6.82 -18.66
CA ASN A 734 -20.43 -7.96 -18.47
C ASN A 734 -20.52 -8.42 -17.00
N SER A 735 -20.28 -7.53 -16.02
CA SER A 735 -20.49 -7.83 -14.60
C SER A 735 -21.96 -8.11 -14.23
N ASN A 736 -22.90 -7.70 -15.09
CA ASN A 736 -24.33 -7.97 -14.95
C ASN A 736 -24.88 -8.56 -16.27
N PRO A 737 -24.64 -9.86 -16.53
CA PRO A 737 -24.99 -10.52 -17.79
C PRO A 737 -26.48 -10.39 -18.14
N VAL A 738 -27.36 -10.43 -17.13
CA VAL A 738 -28.82 -10.27 -17.28
C VAL A 738 -29.20 -9.01 -18.06
N VAL A 739 -28.48 -7.91 -17.84
CA VAL A 739 -28.71 -6.65 -18.54
C VAL A 739 -27.87 -6.57 -19.81
N THR A 740 -26.59 -6.94 -19.75
CA THR A 740 -25.67 -6.72 -20.88
C THR A 740 -25.95 -7.60 -22.09
N GLU A 741 -26.46 -8.81 -21.90
CA GLU A 741 -26.85 -9.70 -23.01
C GLU A 741 -28.07 -9.19 -23.78
N ALA A 742 -28.92 -8.42 -23.10
CA ALA A 742 -30.12 -7.81 -23.69
C ALA A 742 -29.85 -6.44 -24.36
N LEU A 743 -28.61 -5.94 -24.33
CA LEU A 743 -28.28 -4.66 -24.97
C LEU A 743 -28.36 -4.76 -26.50
N PRO A 744 -28.91 -3.74 -27.19
CA PRO A 744 -29.00 -3.74 -28.65
C PRO A 744 -27.63 -3.83 -29.32
N LYS A 745 -27.42 -4.88 -30.12
CA LYS A 745 -26.19 -5.06 -30.92
C LYS A 745 -26.16 -4.04 -32.06
N GLY A 746 -25.01 -3.39 -32.27
CA GLY A 746 -24.81 -2.43 -33.36
C GLY A 746 -25.42 -1.04 -33.16
N ASP A 747 -25.77 -0.69 -31.91
CA ASP A 747 -26.05 0.68 -31.47
C ASP A 747 -24.82 1.23 -30.68
N VAL A 748 -25.00 2.20 -29.78
CA VAL A 748 -23.92 2.85 -29.02
C VAL A 748 -23.20 1.96 -27.99
N PHE A 749 -23.77 0.80 -27.64
CA PHE A 749 -23.28 -0.01 -26.53
C PHE A 749 -22.09 -0.90 -26.91
N THR A 750 -21.05 -0.87 -26.08
CA THR A 750 -19.89 -1.77 -26.14
C THR A 750 -19.72 -2.45 -24.80
N VAL A 751 -19.84 -3.78 -24.79
CA VAL A 751 -19.63 -4.59 -23.58
C VAL A 751 -18.18 -5.06 -23.54
N ILE A 752 -17.45 -4.62 -22.51
CA ILE A 752 -16.07 -5.03 -22.25
C ILE A 752 -16.10 -6.28 -21.38
N ASP A 753 -15.38 -7.31 -21.81
CA ASP A 753 -15.36 -8.59 -21.12
C ASP A 753 -14.52 -8.54 -19.84
N LEU A 754 -15.13 -8.83 -18.69
CA LEU A 754 -14.53 -8.86 -17.37
C LEU A 754 -13.60 -10.06 -17.16
N LEU A 755 -13.78 -11.13 -17.94
CA LEU A 755 -13.07 -12.39 -17.78
C LEU A 755 -11.54 -12.26 -17.65
N PRO A 756 -10.83 -11.45 -18.46
CA PRO A 756 -9.38 -11.28 -18.32
C PRO A 756 -8.99 -10.66 -16.98
N GLN A 757 -9.77 -9.68 -16.50
CA GLN A 757 -9.53 -9.03 -15.21
C GLN A 757 -9.81 -10.00 -14.06
N LEU A 758 -10.92 -10.76 -14.15
CA LEU A 758 -11.24 -11.82 -13.18
C LEU A 758 -10.14 -12.87 -13.08
N LEU A 759 -9.57 -13.31 -14.21
CA LEU A 759 -8.49 -14.28 -14.24
C LEU A 759 -7.22 -13.79 -13.53
N GLU A 760 -6.89 -12.51 -13.72
CA GLU A 760 -5.78 -11.82 -13.05
C GLU A 760 -6.04 -11.69 -11.54
N ASP A 761 -7.23 -11.25 -11.16
CA ASP A 761 -7.62 -10.98 -9.76
C ASP A 761 -7.82 -12.25 -8.91
N LEU A 762 -8.02 -13.41 -9.57
CA LEU A 762 -8.03 -14.74 -8.93
C LEU A 762 -6.63 -15.27 -8.62
N GLY A 763 -5.58 -14.72 -9.23
CA GLY A 763 -4.19 -15.03 -8.91
C GLY A 763 -3.84 -14.56 -7.50
#